data_AF-A0AAD7X6R5-F1
#
_entry.id   AF-A0AAD7X6R5-F1
#
_cell.length_a   1.000
_cell.length_b   1.000
_cell.length_c   1.000
_cell.angle_alpha   90.00
_cell.angle_beta   90.00
_cell.angle_gamma   90.00
#
_symmetry.space_group_name_H-M   'P 1'
#
loop_
_entity.id
_entity.type
_entity.pdbx_description
1 polymer ?
#
loop_
_entity_poly.entity_id
_entity_poly.type
_entity_poly.pdbx_seq_one_letter_code
_entity_poly.pdbx_strand_id
1 'polypeptide(L)'
;MLRSLARIPAPKTRPAAAAVSATRGAAAVSGQRRHASFYNTDVAGLTEEQAEFRNAVQEFAEREVAPRAAEIDRTNNFPMDLWEKLGDMGLLGITVKPEYGGLALGYFNHTLAMEELSRASGSVALSYGAHSNLCVNQIHRWGTEAQKQKYLPDLVSGKKVGSLAMSEPGSGSDVISMKLRAEKVDGGWKLNGNKFWITNGPIASTLVVYAKTSPEKGSKGVTTFIVERGFPGFSTHQKLDKLGMRGSDTCELVFEDCFVPDENVLGPIDGGAKVLMSGLDLERLVLSGGPLGLMQAAFDIAVEYVHDRKQFGQPVGEFQLMQGKIADMYTKLNASRSYVYAVARACDAGKVSRRDCAGAILYSSDRAVEVSMDAMQCLGGNGYINDYPTGRILRDARLYTVGAGTQEIRRMLIGREFNDDKHATPGYQVLAAVEGHVGWFKLHGGDQPRLSMQQASIAPLGWRISSIGLVAKVVRCALEVLSRAYAQILSVALGKFMLPFKYRSSPRNASFDPPRALHPAVPHASSRMADERKSTPSLHEHRVEAASPDVEKQYNLAPYVDADGGDYKARFPNIDEAKVIRKIDLRVVPVLCVLYLLAFLDRVNISNAAVFGLKQDLNLGGNEFNTALVVFFAPYVLFEIPSNALLKHFKPHVWLSLCMFLFGLITLLQGFTQNFSGLVATRFFLGVVESGVFPACFYLIAMWYKRAEAQKRYSFFFSSTTLAGGFGGLLASAIGKMDGLRGYRGWRWIFIIEGLVTCLVSAILYFAISDFPEEVTWLSAEEKEFVKARLYEDVGHSKRHDPLTVKSVFEVFKDWKIIVGGFMYFGLIVPAYSYGQLSATSFHASLADPEYPCAAYFAPSIIQSLGNGMIRTQLLSVPPWACAFALAMITATLSDWLRLRFVFVLIPTAISLAGFIILLVVHDNNHLQYGALFLAAMGTYSAMPIIVCWFNTNLGGHHRRAVGTAFQVGFGNIGGIIAVFAFLAKDAPKYIPGYSICIAFIAVSVIANTVYFLGVSWENRRRDALQAQGAYDGLSQDEKKRMGDLNPDYRYFR
;
A
#
# COMPACT_ATOMS: atom_id res chain seq x y z
N MET A 1 5.90 -56.18 -7.66
CA MET A 1 7.17 -56.65 -8.29
C MET A 1 8.38 -55.93 -7.69
N LEU A 2 8.40 -55.71 -6.36
CA LEU A 2 9.38 -54.89 -5.63
C LEU A 2 10.17 -55.76 -4.62
N ARG A 3 10.86 -56.79 -5.13
CA ARG A 3 11.79 -57.62 -4.34
C ARG A 3 13.15 -57.84 -5.01
N SER A 4 13.41 -57.16 -6.14
CA SER A 4 14.63 -57.35 -6.96
C SER A 4 15.67 -56.23 -6.84
N LEU A 5 15.40 -55.12 -6.15
CA LEU A 5 16.39 -54.04 -5.94
C LEU A 5 17.38 -54.33 -4.79
N ALA A 6 17.09 -55.31 -3.93
CA ALA A 6 17.97 -55.72 -2.85
C ALA A 6 18.99 -56.81 -3.29
N ARG A 7 19.91 -56.47 -4.22
CA ARG A 7 21.15 -57.22 -4.51
C ARG A 7 22.07 -56.53 -5.55
N ILE A 8 22.98 -55.68 -5.08
CA ILE A 8 24.27 -55.40 -5.75
C ILE A 8 25.36 -55.52 -4.67
N PRO A 9 26.48 -56.24 -4.90
CA PRO A 9 27.39 -56.64 -3.82
C PRO A 9 28.41 -55.55 -3.45
N ALA A 10 28.69 -55.43 -2.14
CA ALA A 10 29.71 -54.51 -1.62
C ALA A 10 31.15 -54.95 -2.00
N PRO A 11 32.06 -54.02 -2.32
CA PRO A 11 33.47 -54.33 -2.54
C PRO A 11 34.18 -54.66 -1.21
N LYS A 12 35.03 -55.70 -1.24
CA LYS A 12 35.73 -56.23 -0.07
C LYS A 12 36.79 -55.24 0.44
N THR A 13 36.65 -54.78 1.68
CA THR A 13 37.75 -54.12 2.41
C THR A 13 38.69 -55.16 3.01
N ARG A 14 40.00 -54.86 3.00
CA ARG A 14 41.03 -55.63 3.71
C ARG A 14 41.93 -54.62 4.44
N PRO A 15 42.14 -54.74 5.77
CA PRO A 15 42.78 -53.68 6.54
C PRO A 15 44.30 -53.82 6.54
N ALA A 16 45.00 -52.69 6.51
CA ALA A 16 46.40 -52.57 6.91
C ALA A 16 46.60 -51.24 7.62
N ALA A 17 47.10 -51.29 8.86
CA ALA A 17 47.43 -50.12 9.65
C ALA A 17 48.97 -50.00 9.76
N ALA A 18 49.52 -48.81 9.54
CA ALA A 18 50.81 -48.38 10.09
C ALA A 18 51.01 -46.86 9.94
N ALA A 19 51.63 -46.26 10.95
CA ALA A 19 51.86 -44.82 11.11
C ALA A 19 52.87 -44.20 10.12
N VAL A 20 52.74 -42.88 9.90
CA VAL A 20 53.89 -41.97 9.70
C VAL A 20 53.67 -40.68 10.51
N SER A 21 54.79 -40.13 11.01
CA SER A 21 54.90 -39.01 11.95
C SER A 21 54.59 -37.62 11.36
N ALA A 22 54.46 -36.65 12.26
CA ALA A 22 54.15 -35.25 12.02
C ALA A 22 55.09 -34.50 11.06
N THR A 23 54.50 -33.54 10.34
CA THR A 23 55.20 -32.31 9.93
C THR A 23 54.19 -31.15 9.93
N ARG A 24 54.45 -30.10 10.72
CA ARG A 24 53.68 -28.85 10.68
C ARG A 24 54.21 -28.00 9.52
N GLY A 25 53.35 -27.70 8.54
CA GLY A 25 53.63 -26.77 7.45
C GLY A 25 52.31 -26.35 6.81
N ALA A 26 52.12 -25.04 6.59
CA ALA A 26 50.85 -24.44 6.21
C ALA A 26 50.14 -25.14 5.03
N ALA A 27 48.93 -25.66 5.29
CA ALA A 27 47.99 -26.12 4.27
C ALA A 27 46.63 -25.43 4.50
N ALA A 28 45.99 -25.00 3.41
CA ALA A 28 44.73 -24.28 3.46
C ALA A 28 43.58 -25.14 4.04
N VAL A 29 42.62 -24.48 4.69
CA VAL A 29 41.51 -25.16 5.38
C VAL A 29 40.47 -25.65 4.37
N SER A 30 40.69 -26.86 3.82
CA SER A 30 39.70 -27.61 3.04
C SER A 30 39.16 -28.81 3.85
N GLY A 31 38.56 -28.52 5.00
CA GLY A 31 37.87 -29.52 5.81
C GLY A 31 36.38 -29.57 5.46
N GLN A 32 35.97 -30.50 4.59
CA GLN A 32 34.55 -30.82 4.40
C GLN A 32 33.98 -31.42 5.70
N ARG A 33 33.35 -30.58 6.53
CA ARG A 33 32.42 -31.07 7.55
C ARG A 33 31.16 -31.59 6.87
N ARG A 34 30.57 -32.64 7.41
CA ARG A 34 29.17 -32.99 7.11
C ARG A 34 28.30 -31.86 7.66
N HIS A 35 27.64 -31.10 6.77
CA HIS A 35 26.64 -30.11 7.19
C HIS A 35 25.52 -30.81 7.95
N ALA A 36 25.13 -30.26 9.11
CA ALA A 36 24.01 -30.78 9.87
C ALA A 36 22.70 -30.48 9.13
N SER A 37 22.01 -31.51 8.66
CA SER A 37 20.72 -31.37 7.98
C SER A 37 19.60 -31.15 9.00
N PHE A 38 19.01 -29.96 9.04
CA PHE A 38 17.88 -29.66 9.94
C PHE A 38 16.51 -30.02 9.34
N TYR A 39 16.48 -30.93 8.37
CA TYR A 39 15.26 -31.43 7.74
C TYR A 39 14.52 -32.40 8.68
N ASN A 40 13.25 -32.13 8.97
CA ASN A 40 12.40 -32.98 9.79
C ASN A 40 11.48 -33.85 8.89
N THR A 41 11.77 -35.14 8.81
CA THR A 41 11.02 -36.13 8.00
C THR A 41 9.58 -36.31 8.44
N ASP A 42 9.36 -36.31 9.74
CA ASP A 42 8.07 -36.64 10.34
C ASP A 42 7.08 -35.49 10.16
N VAL A 43 7.55 -34.25 10.38
CA VAL A 43 6.78 -33.02 10.14
C VAL A 43 6.49 -32.80 8.64
N ALA A 44 7.40 -33.23 7.75
CA ALA A 44 7.15 -33.23 6.32
C ALA A 44 6.10 -34.29 5.89
N GLY A 45 5.79 -35.26 6.77
CA GLY A 45 4.81 -36.32 6.53
C GLY A 45 5.23 -37.28 5.42
N LEU A 46 6.54 -37.58 5.31
CA LEU A 46 7.03 -38.55 4.34
C LEU A 46 6.60 -39.97 4.75
N THR A 47 6.25 -40.82 3.78
CA THR A 47 6.24 -42.27 4.00
C THR A 47 7.67 -42.80 4.12
N GLU A 48 7.85 -44.02 4.62
CA GLU A 48 9.16 -44.68 4.70
C GLU A 48 9.84 -44.75 3.31
N GLU A 49 9.12 -45.23 2.28
CA GLU A 49 9.60 -45.24 0.89
C GLU A 49 9.98 -43.84 0.36
N GLN A 50 9.23 -42.80 0.73
CA GLN A 50 9.54 -41.40 0.33
C GLN A 50 10.77 -40.85 1.07
N ALA A 51 10.96 -41.23 2.34
CA ALA A 51 12.13 -40.87 3.12
C ALA A 51 13.39 -41.60 2.60
N GLU A 52 13.30 -42.89 2.27
CA GLU A 52 14.37 -43.64 1.60
C GLU A 52 14.75 -43.00 0.25
N PHE A 53 13.76 -42.72 -0.61
CA PHE A 53 13.98 -42.04 -1.88
C PHE A 53 14.66 -40.68 -1.70
N ARG A 54 14.15 -39.84 -0.78
CA ARG A 54 14.77 -38.55 -0.44
C ARG A 54 16.24 -38.73 -0.03
N ASN A 55 16.52 -39.66 0.87
CA ASN A 55 17.85 -39.87 1.42
C ASN A 55 18.83 -40.32 0.33
N ALA A 56 18.40 -41.19 -0.59
CA ALA A 56 19.20 -41.56 -1.75
C ALA A 56 19.51 -40.34 -2.65
N VAL A 57 18.51 -39.50 -2.98
CA VAL A 57 18.73 -38.28 -3.77
C VAL A 57 19.64 -37.28 -3.06
N GLN A 58 19.48 -37.11 -1.74
CA GLN A 58 20.36 -36.25 -0.94
C GLN A 58 21.81 -36.76 -1.00
N GLU A 59 22.06 -38.05 -0.77
CA GLU A 59 23.42 -38.61 -0.81
C GLU A 59 24.06 -38.44 -2.20
N PHE A 60 23.30 -38.68 -3.28
CA PHE A 60 23.74 -38.40 -4.64
C PHE A 60 24.06 -36.91 -4.86
N ALA A 61 23.18 -36.01 -4.42
CA ALA A 61 23.35 -34.58 -4.59
C ALA A 61 24.55 -34.04 -3.80
N GLU A 62 24.78 -34.53 -2.57
CA GLU A 62 25.94 -34.21 -1.75
C GLU A 62 27.26 -34.73 -2.35
N ARG A 63 27.24 -35.90 -3.00
CA ARG A 63 28.43 -36.51 -3.62
C ARG A 63 28.78 -35.94 -4.98
N GLU A 64 27.81 -35.82 -5.89
CA GLU A 64 28.04 -35.52 -7.31
C GLU A 64 27.82 -34.03 -7.67
N VAL A 65 26.92 -33.34 -6.97
CA VAL A 65 26.44 -32.00 -7.36
C VAL A 65 27.00 -30.90 -6.47
N ALA A 66 26.85 -31.02 -5.14
CA ALA A 66 27.24 -29.98 -4.18
C ALA A 66 28.73 -29.54 -4.29
N PRO A 67 29.72 -30.45 -4.47
CA PRO A 67 31.13 -30.05 -4.57
C PRO A 67 31.43 -29.21 -5.82
N ARG A 68 30.57 -29.29 -6.85
CA ARG A 68 30.76 -28.61 -8.15
C ARG A 68 29.98 -27.29 -8.22
N ALA A 69 29.03 -27.07 -7.32
CA ALA A 69 28.03 -26.01 -7.40
C ALA A 69 28.60 -24.58 -7.40
N ALA A 70 29.76 -24.35 -6.76
CA ALA A 70 30.44 -23.05 -6.82
C ALA A 70 31.10 -22.79 -8.18
N GLU A 71 31.72 -23.83 -8.77
CA GLU A 71 32.40 -23.69 -10.07
C GLU A 71 31.41 -23.57 -11.23
N ILE A 72 30.28 -24.27 -11.16
CA ILE A 72 29.18 -24.17 -12.12
C ILE A 72 28.64 -22.74 -12.21
N ASP A 73 28.45 -22.08 -11.05
CA ASP A 73 27.98 -20.68 -11.00
C ASP A 73 29.05 -19.69 -11.50
N ARG A 74 30.31 -19.87 -11.08
CA ARG A 74 31.45 -19.03 -11.46
C ARG A 74 31.72 -19.07 -12.97
N THR A 75 31.76 -20.27 -13.55
CA THR A 75 32.06 -20.48 -14.98
C THR A 75 30.83 -20.33 -15.89
N ASN A 76 29.62 -20.29 -15.33
CA ASN A 76 28.35 -20.31 -16.06
C ASN A 76 28.24 -21.48 -17.06
N ASN A 77 28.70 -22.67 -16.66
CA ASN A 77 28.72 -23.85 -17.54
C ASN A 77 28.14 -25.11 -16.87
N PHE A 78 27.28 -25.84 -17.58
CA PHE A 78 26.73 -27.12 -17.09
C PHE A 78 27.75 -28.26 -17.27
N PRO A 79 27.98 -29.14 -16.28
CA PRO A 79 28.85 -30.30 -16.44
C PRO A 79 28.09 -31.47 -17.08
N MET A 80 28.37 -31.76 -18.35
CA MET A 80 27.59 -32.72 -19.13
C MET A 80 27.58 -34.15 -18.58
N ASP A 81 28.61 -34.58 -17.84
CA ASP A 81 28.64 -35.90 -17.17
C ASP A 81 27.55 -36.09 -16.12
N LEU A 82 26.96 -35.01 -15.60
CA LEU A 82 25.84 -35.11 -14.67
C LEU A 82 24.57 -35.66 -15.32
N TRP A 83 24.39 -35.55 -16.65
CA TRP A 83 23.17 -36.06 -17.30
C TRP A 83 23.09 -37.58 -17.24
N GLU A 84 24.15 -38.28 -17.64
CA GLU A 84 24.20 -39.75 -17.56
C GLU A 84 24.11 -40.22 -16.10
N LYS A 85 24.80 -39.55 -15.15
CA LYS A 85 24.68 -39.85 -13.71
C LYS A 85 23.26 -39.69 -13.15
N LEU A 86 22.52 -38.67 -13.59
CA LEU A 86 21.11 -38.47 -13.22
C LEU A 86 20.20 -39.54 -13.87
N GLY A 87 20.57 -40.01 -15.07
CA GLY A 87 19.90 -41.10 -15.79
C GLY A 87 20.12 -42.48 -15.16
N ASP A 88 21.36 -42.80 -14.78
CA ASP A 88 21.74 -44.03 -14.07
C ASP A 88 21.02 -44.17 -12.73
N MET A 89 20.74 -43.06 -12.06
CA MET A 89 19.93 -43.01 -10.84
C MET A 89 18.42 -43.07 -11.11
N GLY A 90 17.98 -42.91 -12.36
CA GLY A 90 16.58 -42.91 -12.78
C GLY A 90 15.84 -41.57 -12.57
N LEU A 91 16.53 -40.51 -12.14
CA LEU A 91 15.88 -39.24 -11.80
C LEU A 91 15.29 -38.52 -13.01
N LEU A 92 15.88 -38.69 -14.20
CA LEU A 92 15.37 -38.08 -15.43
C LEU A 92 14.01 -38.63 -15.87
N GLY A 93 13.64 -39.83 -15.40
CA GLY A 93 12.41 -40.55 -15.77
C GLY A 93 11.45 -40.86 -14.63
N ILE A 94 11.46 -40.09 -13.53
CA ILE A 94 10.62 -40.35 -12.33
C ILE A 94 9.15 -40.62 -12.70
N THR A 95 8.54 -39.75 -13.52
CA THR A 95 7.10 -39.81 -13.89
C THR A 95 6.84 -40.61 -15.18
N VAL A 96 7.87 -41.25 -15.74
CA VAL A 96 7.79 -42.03 -16.98
C VAL A 96 7.60 -43.52 -16.65
N LYS A 97 6.82 -44.25 -17.46
CA LYS A 97 6.62 -45.69 -17.28
C LYS A 97 7.92 -46.51 -17.45
N PRO A 98 8.02 -47.72 -16.87
CA PRO A 98 9.22 -48.56 -16.96
C PRO A 98 9.45 -49.13 -18.37
N GLU A 99 8.39 -49.24 -19.19
CA GLU A 99 8.48 -49.61 -20.61
C GLU A 99 9.33 -48.64 -21.46
N TYR A 100 9.60 -47.43 -20.94
CA TYR A 100 10.48 -46.42 -21.53
C TYR A 100 11.74 -46.15 -20.67
N GLY A 101 12.04 -47.01 -19.68
CA GLY A 101 13.16 -46.87 -18.74
C GLY A 101 12.89 -45.99 -17.51
N GLY A 102 11.67 -45.50 -17.31
CA GLY A 102 11.31 -44.65 -16.17
C GLY A 102 10.92 -45.40 -14.89
N LEU A 103 10.66 -44.66 -13.80
CA LEU A 103 10.37 -45.21 -12.47
C LEU A 103 8.86 -45.35 -12.16
N ALA A 104 7.98 -44.76 -12.95
CA ALA A 104 6.52 -44.70 -12.74
C ALA A 104 6.08 -44.20 -11.34
N LEU A 105 6.84 -43.25 -10.79
CA LEU A 105 6.52 -42.56 -9.55
C LEU A 105 5.71 -41.29 -9.80
N GLY A 106 5.14 -40.73 -8.75
CA GLY A 106 4.34 -39.50 -8.80
C GLY A 106 5.16 -38.19 -8.83
N TYR A 107 4.44 -37.10 -9.08
CA TYR A 107 4.93 -35.73 -8.98
C TYR A 107 5.41 -35.36 -7.58
N PHE A 108 4.95 -36.06 -6.53
CA PHE A 108 5.52 -35.92 -5.18
C PHE A 108 7.01 -36.26 -5.16
N ASN A 109 7.38 -37.46 -5.65
CA ASN A 109 8.78 -37.88 -5.71
C ASN A 109 9.59 -37.02 -6.69
N HIS A 110 8.95 -36.52 -7.76
CA HIS A 110 9.59 -35.57 -8.69
C HIS A 110 9.93 -34.24 -8.01
N THR A 111 9.00 -33.70 -7.21
CA THR A 111 9.17 -32.46 -6.44
C THR A 111 10.20 -32.64 -5.31
N LEU A 112 10.21 -33.81 -4.66
CA LEU A 112 11.19 -34.18 -3.63
C LEU A 112 12.61 -34.28 -4.20
N ALA A 113 12.78 -34.85 -5.40
CA ALA A 113 14.05 -34.85 -6.10
C ALA A 113 14.49 -33.43 -6.53
N MET A 114 13.54 -32.59 -6.96
CA MET A 114 13.81 -31.17 -7.26
C MET A 114 14.29 -30.40 -6.02
N GLU A 115 13.72 -30.67 -4.84
CA GLU A 115 14.14 -30.05 -3.57
C GLU A 115 15.58 -30.41 -3.19
N GLU A 116 15.93 -31.68 -3.10
CA GLU A 116 17.30 -32.08 -2.69
C GLU A 116 18.36 -31.70 -3.74
N LEU A 117 18.07 -31.78 -5.05
CA LEU A 117 18.98 -31.27 -6.08
C LEU A 117 19.18 -29.75 -5.98
N SER A 118 18.12 -28.98 -5.70
CA SER A 118 18.20 -27.51 -5.59
C SER A 118 18.94 -27.07 -4.33
N ARG A 119 18.89 -27.87 -3.28
CA ARG A 119 19.69 -27.69 -2.05
C ARG A 119 21.19 -27.77 -2.34
N ALA A 120 21.61 -28.68 -3.23
CA ALA A 120 23.00 -28.78 -3.68
C ALA A 120 23.37 -27.68 -4.70
N SER A 121 22.57 -27.49 -5.74
CA SER A 121 22.77 -26.46 -6.76
C SER A 121 21.47 -26.08 -7.47
N GLY A 122 21.04 -24.82 -7.33
CA GLY A 122 19.83 -24.31 -7.98
C GLY A 122 19.89 -24.40 -9.51
N SER A 123 21.05 -24.15 -10.12
CA SER A 123 21.21 -24.17 -11.57
C SER A 123 21.15 -25.58 -12.17
N VAL A 124 21.78 -26.56 -11.51
CA VAL A 124 21.69 -27.97 -11.93
C VAL A 124 20.24 -28.45 -11.82
N ALA A 125 19.57 -28.13 -10.72
CA ALA A 125 18.17 -28.50 -10.51
C ALA A 125 17.22 -27.83 -11.52
N LEU A 126 17.43 -26.56 -11.88
CA LEU A 126 16.64 -25.89 -12.92
C LEU A 126 16.78 -26.59 -14.28
N SER A 127 18.01 -26.93 -14.69
CA SER A 127 18.24 -27.68 -15.93
C SER A 127 17.59 -29.07 -15.87
N TYR A 128 17.71 -29.77 -14.74
CA TYR A 128 17.03 -31.04 -14.47
C TYR A 128 15.50 -30.92 -14.57
N GLY A 129 14.88 -29.89 -13.98
CA GLY A 129 13.44 -29.65 -14.06
C GLY A 129 12.96 -29.34 -15.48
N ALA A 130 13.76 -28.58 -16.25
CA ALA A 130 13.51 -28.34 -17.67
C ALA A 130 13.56 -29.62 -18.52
N HIS A 131 14.50 -30.51 -18.23
CA HIS A 131 14.56 -31.81 -18.89
C HIS A 131 13.38 -32.70 -18.47
N SER A 132 13.31 -33.06 -17.19
CA SER A 132 12.45 -34.13 -16.66
C SER A 132 10.97 -33.79 -16.68
N ASN A 133 10.59 -32.52 -16.43
CA ASN A 133 9.18 -32.12 -16.49
C ASN A 133 8.80 -31.37 -17.78
N LEU A 134 9.60 -30.41 -18.26
CA LEU A 134 9.14 -29.61 -19.41
C LEU A 134 9.25 -30.39 -20.73
N CYS A 135 10.28 -31.21 -20.91
CA CYS A 135 10.44 -32.05 -22.10
C CYS A 135 9.85 -33.46 -21.91
N VAL A 136 10.43 -34.24 -20.99
CA VAL A 136 10.14 -35.67 -20.83
C VAL A 136 8.69 -35.95 -20.44
N ASN A 137 8.17 -35.29 -19.39
CA ASN A 137 6.77 -35.47 -18.98
C ASN A 137 5.77 -35.02 -20.08
N GLN A 138 6.06 -33.98 -20.87
CA GLN A 138 5.19 -33.57 -21.97
C GLN A 138 5.15 -34.60 -23.11
N ILE A 139 6.30 -35.16 -23.50
CA ILE A 139 6.36 -36.25 -24.50
C ILE A 139 5.67 -37.51 -23.95
N HIS A 140 5.86 -37.85 -22.68
CA HIS A 140 5.21 -39.00 -22.04
C HIS A 140 3.67 -38.88 -22.00
N ARG A 141 3.13 -37.67 -21.77
CA ARG A 141 1.69 -37.40 -21.67
C ARG A 141 0.99 -37.25 -23.02
N TRP A 142 1.64 -36.59 -23.99
CA TRP A 142 1.01 -36.18 -25.25
C TRP A 142 1.55 -36.88 -26.51
N GLY A 143 2.65 -37.62 -26.38
CA GLY A 143 3.26 -38.34 -27.49
C GLY A 143 2.39 -39.51 -27.97
N THR A 144 2.53 -39.85 -29.24
CA THR A 144 2.15 -41.18 -29.74
C THR A 144 3.12 -42.24 -29.20
N GLU A 145 2.74 -43.52 -29.19
CA GLU A 145 3.65 -44.58 -28.73
C GLU A 145 4.94 -44.63 -29.58
N ALA A 146 4.86 -44.34 -30.87
CA ALA A 146 6.05 -44.21 -31.74
C ALA A 146 6.97 -43.06 -31.30
N GLN A 147 6.43 -41.88 -30.98
CA GLN A 147 7.21 -40.75 -30.45
C GLN A 147 7.83 -41.10 -29.09
N LYS A 148 7.09 -41.77 -28.21
CA LYS A 148 7.60 -42.18 -26.88
C LYS A 148 8.76 -43.16 -27.01
N GLN A 149 8.62 -44.19 -27.84
CA GLN A 149 9.70 -45.15 -28.13
C GLN A 149 10.92 -44.47 -28.77
N LYS A 150 10.72 -43.51 -29.68
CA LYS A 150 11.82 -42.77 -30.34
C LYS A 150 12.59 -41.84 -29.39
N TYR A 151 11.91 -41.14 -28.48
CA TYR A 151 12.52 -40.04 -27.72
C TYR A 151 12.77 -40.33 -26.22
N LEU A 152 11.87 -41.05 -25.54
CA LEU A 152 11.96 -41.17 -24.07
C LEU A 152 13.19 -41.97 -23.58
N PRO A 153 13.60 -43.11 -24.16
CA PRO A 153 14.71 -43.90 -23.63
C PRO A 153 16.06 -43.14 -23.60
N ASP A 154 16.37 -42.37 -24.64
CA ASP A 154 17.61 -41.56 -24.70
C ASP A 154 17.57 -40.34 -23.76
N LEU A 155 16.39 -39.79 -23.51
CA LEU A 155 16.21 -38.69 -22.54
C LEU A 155 16.33 -39.22 -21.11
N VAL A 156 15.61 -40.29 -20.77
CA VAL A 156 15.60 -40.90 -19.43
C VAL A 156 16.97 -41.46 -19.03
N SER A 157 17.76 -41.98 -19.98
CA SER A 157 19.15 -42.39 -19.74
C SER A 157 20.16 -41.24 -19.71
N GLY A 158 19.75 -40.00 -19.99
CA GLY A 158 20.63 -38.82 -19.97
C GLY A 158 21.54 -38.65 -21.18
N LYS A 159 21.54 -39.60 -22.13
CA LYS A 159 22.31 -39.53 -23.40
C LYS A 159 21.91 -38.34 -24.27
N LYS A 160 20.63 -37.95 -24.21
CA LYS A 160 20.09 -36.75 -24.86
C LYS A 160 19.52 -35.80 -23.83
N VAL A 161 19.61 -34.50 -24.09
CA VAL A 161 19.09 -33.47 -23.18
C VAL A 161 17.79 -32.89 -23.72
N GLY A 162 16.77 -32.82 -22.86
CA GLY A 162 15.47 -32.23 -23.17
C GLY A 162 15.38 -30.73 -22.89
N SER A 163 14.57 -30.03 -23.69
CA SER A 163 14.14 -28.64 -23.47
C SER A 163 12.70 -28.42 -23.94
N LEU A 164 12.12 -27.27 -23.58
CA LEU A 164 10.81 -26.80 -24.03
C LEU A 164 10.90 -25.31 -24.38
N ALA A 165 10.29 -24.91 -25.50
CA ALA A 165 10.33 -23.57 -26.05
C ALA A 165 8.94 -22.99 -26.30
N MET A 166 8.46 -22.21 -25.33
CA MET A 166 7.18 -21.48 -25.41
C MET A 166 7.36 -19.97 -25.63
N SER A 167 8.26 -19.33 -24.87
CA SER A 167 8.42 -17.88 -24.79
C SER A 167 9.21 -17.28 -25.96
N GLU A 168 8.96 -16.00 -26.25
CA GLU A 168 9.60 -15.20 -27.31
C GLU A 168 9.92 -13.81 -26.76
N PRO A 169 10.75 -12.99 -27.46
CA PRO A 169 11.07 -11.64 -26.98
C PRO A 169 9.84 -10.75 -26.79
N GLY A 170 8.77 -10.98 -27.58
CA GLY A 170 7.49 -10.28 -27.47
C GLY A 170 6.41 -10.99 -26.63
N SER A 171 6.60 -12.25 -26.23
CA SER A 171 5.57 -13.07 -25.57
C SER A 171 6.15 -13.92 -24.44
N GLY A 172 6.22 -13.33 -23.24
CA GLY A 172 6.57 -14.00 -21.99
C GLY A 172 5.32 -14.39 -21.20
N SER A 173 4.83 -13.47 -20.36
CA SER A 173 3.61 -13.67 -19.55
C SER A 173 2.34 -13.87 -20.38
N ASP A 174 2.22 -13.18 -21.51
CA ASP A 174 1.19 -13.45 -22.53
C ASP A 174 1.73 -14.45 -23.55
N VAL A 175 1.97 -15.69 -23.11
CA VAL A 175 2.57 -16.75 -23.96
C VAL A 175 1.73 -17.07 -25.21
N ILE A 176 0.45 -16.72 -25.22
CA ILE A 176 -0.48 -17.03 -26.32
C ILE A 176 -0.31 -16.10 -27.53
N SER A 177 0.26 -14.91 -27.37
CA SER A 177 0.57 -13.99 -28.47
C SER A 177 1.89 -14.30 -29.21
N MET A 178 2.47 -15.47 -28.94
CA MET A 178 3.60 -16.03 -29.68
C MET A 178 3.43 -15.93 -31.20
N LYS A 179 4.53 -15.64 -31.91
CA LYS A 179 4.57 -15.32 -33.34
C LYS A 179 5.36 -16.30 -34.18
N LEU A 180 6.17 -17.20 -33.60
CA LEU A 180 6.84 -18.28 -34.33
C LEU A 180 5.79 -19.01 -35.17
N ARG A 181 5.95 -18.99 -36.49
CA ARG A 181 4.98 -19.60 -37.43
C ARG A 181 5.39 -21.01 -37.78
N ALA A 182 4.42 -21.87 -38.04
CA ALA A 182 4.61 -23.19 -38.63
C ALA A 182 3.70 -23.30 -39.86
N GLU A 183 4.29 -23.21 -41.05
CA GLU A 183 3.58 -23.25 -42.32
C GLU A 183 3.57 -24.68 -42.87
N LYS A 184 2.40 -25.14 -43.34
CA LYS A 184 2.25 -26.51 -43.85
C LYS A 184 2.95 -26.65 -45.19
N VAL A 185 3.78 -27.68 -45.32
CA VAL A 185 4.45 -28.07 -46.58
C VAL A 185 4.25 -29.56 -46.84
N ASP A 186 4.71 -30.05 -47.99
CA ASP A 186 4.69 -31.48 -48.27
C ASP A 186 5.55 -32.26 -47.26
N GLY A 187 5.03 -33.38 -46.76
CA GLY A 187 5.64 -34.22 -45.71
C GLY A 187 5.81 -33.58 -44.31
N GLY A 188 5.45 -32.31 -44.08
CA GLY A 188 5.71 -31.66 -42.79
C GLY A 188 5.37 -30.18 -42.70
N TRP A 189 6.22 -29.43 -42.01
CA TRP A 189 6.04 -28.03 -41.65
C TRP A 189 7.34 -27.25 -41.76
N LYS A 190 7.27 -25.98 -42.15
CA LYS A 190 8.38 -25.01 -42.05
C LYS A 190 8.16 -24.06 -40.88
N LEU A 191 9.09 -24.03 -39.94
CA LEU A 191 9.07 -23.14 -38.78
C LEU A 191 9.92 -21.89 -39.06
N ASN A 192 9.32 -20.71 -38.83
CA ASN A 192 9.96 -19.41 -39.10
C ASN A 192 9.74 -18.42 -37.94
N GLY A 193 10.84 -17.93 -37.36
CA GLY A 193 10.87 -17.00 -36.22
C GLY A 193 11.87 -17.42 -35.14
N ASN A 194 11.63 -17.02 -33.88
CA ASN A 194 12.54 -17.26 -32.76
C ASN A 194 11.79 -17.65 -31.47
N LYS A 195 12.54 -18.20 -30.50
CA LYS A 195 12.12 -18.44 -29.10
C LYS A 195 13.19 -17.93 -28.15
N PHE A 196 12.82 -17.39 -26.99
CA PHE A 196 13.75 -16.71 -26.08
C PHE A 196 13.55 -17.16 -24.63
N TRP A 197 14.61 -17.06 -23.81
CA TRP A 197 14.68 -17.59 -22.44
C TRP A 197 14.66 -19.13 -22.34
N ILE A 198 15.19 -19.85 -23.33
CA ILE A 198 15.04 -21.30 -23.39
C ILE A 198 16.13 -22.03 -22.60
N THR A 199 15.74 -22.55 -21.42
CA THR A 199 16.58 -23.39 -20.55
C THR A 199 17.00 -24.67 -21.26
N ASN A 200 18.26 -25.08 -21.08
CA ASN A 200 18.96 -26.13 -21.81
C ASN A 200 19.09 -25.91 -23.33
N GLY A 201 18.56 -24.83 -23.92
CA GLY A 201 18.55 -24.60 -25.37
C GLY A 201 19.90 -24.86 -26.10
N PRO A 202 21.05 -24.35 -25.60
CA PRO A 202 22.37 -24.55 -26.21
C PRO A 202 22.86 -26.00 -26.22
N ILE A 203 22.33 -26.87 -25.35
CA ILE A 203 22.77 -28.27 -25.16
C ILE A 203 21.69 -29.31 -25.47
N ALA A 204 20.43 -28.90 -25.58
CA ALA A 204 19.30 -29.82 -25.80
C ALA A 204 19.37 -30.50 -27.17
N SER A 205 19.22 -31.82 -27.18
CA SER A 205 19.11 -32.65 -28.38
C SER A 205 17.66 -32.71 -28.90
N THR A 206 16.69 -32.58 -27.98
CA THR A 206 15.26 -32.70 -28.26
C THR A 206 14.51 -31.54 -27.59
N LEU A 207 13.69 -30.83 -28.35
CA LEU A 207 13.01 -29.61 -27.90
C LEU A 207 11.50 -29.69 -28.19
N VAL A 208 10.67 -29.43 -27.18
CA VAL A 208 9.21 -29.29 -27.34
C VAL A 208 8.89 -27.84 -27.67
N VAL A 209 8.55 -27.53 -28.92
CA VAL A 209 8.39 -26.15 -29.44
C VAL A 209 6.92 -25.85 -29.72
N TYR A 210 6.44 -24.67 -29.32
CA TYR A 210 5.09 -24.19 -29.63
C TYR A 210 5.11 -23.14 -30.73
N ALA A 211 4.36 -23.35 -31.81
CA ALA A 211 4.28 -22.45 -32.96
C ALA A 211 2.84 -22.23 -33.45
N LYS A 212 2.60 -21.12 -34.15
CA LYS A 212 1.31 -20.77 -34.76
C LYS A 212 1.15 -21.45 -36.10
N THR A 213 0.20 -22.38 -36.18
CA THR A 213 -0.26 -23.02 -37.42
C THR A 213 -1.44 -22.27 -38.05
N SER A 214 -2.26 -21.61 -37.22
CA SER A 214 -3.44 -20.86 -37.65
C SER A 214 -3.51 -19.50 -36.93
N PRO A 215 -2.68 -18.51 -37.29
CA PRO A 215 -2.54 -17.25 -36.54
C PRO A 215 -3.88 -16.53 -36.25
N GLU A 216 -4.81 -16.59 -37.20
CA GLU A 216 -6.16 -16.02 -37.14
C GLU A 216 -7.07 -16.64 -36.06
N LYS A 217 -6.80 -17.89 -35.63
CA LYS A 217 -7.55 -18.57 -34.56
C LYS A 217 -7.06 -18.22 -33.15
N GLY A 218 -6.06 -17.34 -33.01
CA GLY A 218 -5.56 -16.87 -31.72
C GLY A 218 -5.03 -18.01 -30.85
N SER A 219 -5.65 -18.26 -29.69
CA SER A 219 -5.28 -19.37 -28.80
C SER A 219 -5.57 -20.76 -29.38
N LYS A 220 -6.55 -20.88 -30.29
CA LYS A 220 -6.95 -22.12 -30.96
C LYS A 220 -6.17 -22.36 -32.26
N GLY A 221 -5.01 -21.75 -32.42
CA GLY A 221 -4.19 -21.80 -33.62
C GLY A 221 -2.72 -22.10 -33.36
N VAL A 222 -2.44 -22.74 -32.20
CA VAL A 222 -1.10 -23.11 -31.75
C VAL A 222 -0.96 -24.62 -31.86
N THR A 223 0.15 -25.10 -32.41
CA THR A 223 0.51 -26.52 -32.47
C THR A 223 1.83 -26.74 -31.73
N THR A 224 2.01 -27.94 -31.18
CA THR A 224 3.25 -28.35 -30.49
C THR A 224 4.04 -29.26 -31.41
N PHE A 225 5.36 -29.09 -31.44
CA PHE A 225 6.28 -29.84 -32.29
C PHE A 225 7.45 -30.38 -31.46
N ILE A 226 7.98 -31.53 -31.86
CA ILE A 226 9.27 -32.04 -31.39
C ILE A 226 10.33 -31.63 -32.43
N VAL A 227 11.28 -30.81 -32.03
CA VAL A 227 12.40 -30.38 -32.88
C VAL A 227 13.68 -31.05 -32.38
N GLU A 228 14.45 -31.64 -33.30
CA GLU A 228 15.73 -32.25 -32.98
C GLU A 228 16.90 -31.31 -33.34
N ARG A 229 17.96 -31.34 -32.55
CA ARG A 229 19.20 -30.63 -32.87
C ARG A 229 19.78 -31.19 -34.16
N GLY A 230 19.97 -30.32 -35.16
CA GLY A 230 20.48 -30.67 -36.48
C GLY A 230 19.42 -30.71 -37.58
N PHE A 231 18.14 -30.46 -37.27
CA PHE A 231 17.15 -30.19 -38.31
C PHE A 231 17.58 -28.95 -39.14
N PRO A 232 17.55 -29.02 -40.49
CA PRO A 232 17.91 -27.87 -41.33
C PRO A 232 17.06 -26.65 -40.99
N GLY A 233 17.70 -25.49 -40.83
CA GLY A 233 17.03 -24.24 -40.44
C GLY A 233 16.88 -24.01 -38.94
N PHE A 234 17.22 -24.97 -38.07
CA PHE A 234 17.27 -24.78 -36.62
C PHE A 234 18.66 -24.38 -36.14
N SER A 235 18.77 -23.29 -35.38
CA SER A 235 20.01 -22.89 -34.70
C SER A 235 19.78 -22.26 -33.33
N THR A 236 20.85 -22.03 -32.58
CA THR A 236 20.81 -21.44 -31.22
C THR A 236 21.76 -20.27 -31.12
N HIS A 237 21.31 -19.17 -30.52
CA HIS A 237 22.14 -17.99 -30.27
C HIS A 237 23.02 -18.15 -29.02
N GLN A 238 23.84 -17.14 -28.72
CA GLN A 238 24.77 -17.17 -27.58
C GLN A 238 24.06 -17.39 -26.22
N LYS A 239 24.79 -17.99 -25.27
CA LYS A 239 24.34 -18.17 -23.87
C LYS A 239 24.10 -16.81 -23.21
N LEU A 240 23.02 -16.69 -22.44
CA LEU A 240 22.68 -15.48 -21.69
C LEU A 240 23.48 -15.39 -20.38
N ASP A 241 24.02 -14.20 -20.09
CA ASP A 241 24.67 -13.91 -18.81
C ASP A 241 23.61 -13.47 -17.77
N LYS A 242 23.34 -14.36 -16.81
CA LYS A 242 22.23 -14.20 -15.85
C LYS A 242 22.75 -13.86 -14.45
N LEU A 243 21.92 -13.15 -13.67
CA LEU A 243 22.16 -12.85 -12.26
C LEU A 243 22.40 -14.12 -11.43
N GLY A 244 21.51 -15.09 -11.55
CA GLY A 244 21.56 -16.39 -10.88
C GLY A 244 21.16 -17.52 -11.83
N MET A 245 21.15 -18.73 -11.30
CA MET A 245 21.01 -19.97 -12.07
C MET A 245 22.08 -20.07 -13.17
N ARG A 246 23.30 -19.62 -12.84
CA ARG A 246 24.47 -19.69 -13.72
C ARG A 246 24.95 -21.13 -13.81
N GLY A 247 25.30 -21.55 -15.02
CA GLY A 247 25.52 -22.96 -15.38
C GLY A 247 24.25 -23.76 -15.63
N SER A 248 23.07 -23.13 -15.55
CA SER A 248 21.88 -23.63 -16.27
C SER A 248 21.83 -22.91 -17.60
N ASP A 249 22.17 -23.61 -18.69
CA ASP A 249 22.30 -22.96 -19.99
C ASP A 249 20.97 -22.36 -20.47
N THR A 250 21.00 -21.15 -21.02
CA THR A 250 19.80 -20.45 -21.52
C THR A 250 20.18 -19.59 -22.73
N CYS A 251 19.39 -19.66 -23.79
CA CYS A 251 19.64 -18.89 -25.01
C CYS A 251 18.33 -18.53 -25.75
N GLU A 252 18.51 -17.87 -26.88
CA GLU A 252 17.55 -17.77 -27.96
C GLU A 252 17.68 -18.97 -28.93
N LEU A 253 16.56 -19.48 -29.41
CA LEU A 253 16.48 -20.42 -30.52
C LEU A 253 16.01 -19.68 -31.78
N VAL A 254 16.59 -20.00 -32.93
CA VAL A 254 16.28 -19.40 -34.22
C VAL A 254 15.80 -20.49 -35.17
N PHE A 255 14.73 -20.19 -35.91
CA PHE A 255 14.11 -21.06 -36.90
C PHE A 255 14.00 -20.27 -38.20
N GLU A 256 14.80 -20.66 -39.19
CA GLU A 256 14.84 -20.08 -40.54
C GLU A 256 14.51 -21.18 -41.55
N ASP A 257 13.27 -21.19 -42.05
CA ASP A 257 12.72 -22.26 -42.90
C ASP A 257 12.88 -23.67 -42.31
N CYS A 258 12.86 -23.78 -40.98
CA CYS A 258 13.17 -25.01 -40.25
C CYS A 258 12.19 -26.13 -40.57
N PHE A 259 12.63 -27.17 -41.28
CA PHE A 259 11.76 -28.30 -41.64
C PHE A 259 11.52 -29.23 -40.45
N VAL A 260 10.25 -29.52 -40.17
CA VAL A 260 9.79 -30.45 -39.12
C VAL A 260 8.81 -31.45 -39.74
N PRO A 261 9.11 -32.77 -39.73
CA PRO A 261 8.21 -33.79 -40.27
C PRO A 261 6.85 -33.87 -39.57
N ASP A 262 5.82 -34.38 -40.26
CA ASP A 262 4.49 -34.55 -39.66
C ASP A 262 4.46 -35.50 -38.45
N GLU A 263 5.31 -36.54 -38.45
CA GLU A 263 5.45 -37.47 -37.31
C GLU A 263 5.99 -36.81 -36.04
N ASN A 264 6.50 -35.58 -36.13
CA ASN A 264 7.02 -34.79 -35.01
C ASN A 264 5.98 -33.79 -34.45
N VAL A 265 4.74 -33.77 -34.94
CA VAL A 265 3.64 -33.02 -34.32
C VAL A 265 3.23 -33.70 -33.00
N LEU A 266 3.29 -32.97 -31.88
CA LEU A 266 3.00 -33.48 -30.54
C LEU A 266 1.56 -33.13 -30.12
N GLY A 267 0.71 -34.16 -30.08
CA GLY A 267 -0.73 -33.99 -29.88
C GLY A 267 -1.46 -33.47 -31.13
N PRO A 268 -2.70 -32.98 -31.00
CA PRO A 268 -3.47 -32.51 -32.15
C PRO A 268 -3.01 -31.15 -32.68
N ILE A 269 -3.03 -30.99 -34.00
CA ILE A 269 -2.89 -29.70 -34.71
C ILE A 269 -3.91 -28.70 -34.15
N ASP A 270 -3.50 -27.43 -34.03
CA ASP A 270 -4.24 -26.31 -33.41
C ASP A 270 -4.59 -26.51 -31.91
N GLY A 271 -4.28 -27.67 -31.32
CA GLY A 271 -4.54 -28.02 -29.92
C GLY A 271 -3.38 -27.79 -28.94
N GLY A 272 -2.27 -27.20 -29.39
CA GLY A 272 -1.07 -26.95 -28.60
C GLY A 272 -1.29 -26.07 -27.37
N ALA A 273 -2.29 -25.19 -27.36
CA ALA A 273 -2.67 -24.45 -26.16
C ALA A 273 -3.18 -25.37 -25.02
N LYS A 274 -3.84 -26.50 -25.34
CA LYS A 274 -4.25 -27.50 -24.35
C LYS A 274 -3.02 -28.25 -23.80
N VAL A 275 -2.09 -28.64 -24.68
CA VAL A 275 -0.81 -29.27 -24.32
C VAL A 275 -0.02 -28.36 -23.36
N LEU A 276 0.16 -27.09 -23.74
CA LEU A 276 0.85 -26.06 -22.95
C LEU A 276 0.22 -25.87 -21.57
N MET A 277 -1.08 -25.56 -21.51
CA MET A 277 -1.76 -25.27 -20.25
C MET A 277 -1.82 -26.50 -19.34
N SER A 278 -1.94 -27.70 -19.89
CA SER A 278 -1.90 -28.95 -19.11
C SER A 278 -0.52 -29.27 -18.51
N GLY A 279 0.56 -28.69 -19.05
CA GLY A 279 1.93 -28.85 -18.56
C GLY A 279 2.33 -27.78 -17.56
N LEU A 280 1.95 -26.52 -17.81
CA LEU A 280 2.27 -25.35 -16.98
C LEU A 280 1.91 -25.53 -15.49
N ASP A 281 0.81 -26.22 -15.19
CA ASP A 281 0.37 -26.42 -13.81
C ASP A 281 1.27 -27.45 -13.08
N LEU A 282 1.69 -28.52 -13.77
CA LEU A 282 2.65 -29.49 -13.23
C LEU A 282 4.09 -28.95 -13.19
N GLU A 283 4.46 -28.09 -14.15
CA GLU A 283 5.69 -27.28 -14.11
C GLU A 283 5.78 -26.45 -12.83
N ARG A 284 4.72 -25.70 -12.50
CA ARG A 284 4.67 -24.89 -11.28
C ARG A 284 4.80 -25.75 -10.04
N LEU A 285 4.11 -26.90 -9.99
CA LEU A 285 4.23 -27.83 -8.89
C LEU A 285 5.67 -28.35 -8.73
N VAL A 286 6.25 -28.98 -9.75
CA VAL A 286 7.57 -29.62 -9.63
C VAL A 286 8.65 -28.57 -9.37
N LEU A 287 8.62 -27.42 -10.08
CA LEU A 287 9.58 -26.34 -9.85
C LEU A 287 9.40 -25.64 -8.49
N SER A 288 8.28 -25.81 -7.78
CA SER A 288 8.13 -25.30 -6.41
C SER A 288 9.01 -26.02 -5.38
N GLY A 289 9.50 -27.24 -5.69
CA GLY A 289 10.58 -27.88 -4.94
C GLY A 289 11.90 -27.10 -5.00
N GLY A 290 12.13 -26.32 -6.07
CA GLY A 290 13.32 -25.50 -6.25
C GLY A 290 13.53 -24.46 -5.14
N PRO A 291 12.54 -23.59 -4.89
CA PRO A 291 12.49 -22.72 -3.72
C PRO A 291 12.66 -23.45 -2.37
N LEU A 292 12.09 -24.64 -2.18
CA LEU A 292 12.26 -25.40 -0.93
C LEU A 292 13.71 -25.80 -0.70
N GLY A 293 14.39 -26.32 -1.73
CA GLY A 293 15.79 -26.73 -1.64
C GLY A 293 16.72 -25.56 -1.34
N LEU A 294 16.51 -24.43 -2.03
CA LEU A 294 17.26 -23.20 -1.78
C LEU A 294 17.03 -22.64 -0.36
N MET A 295 15.79 -22.69 0.15
CA MET A 295 15.49 -22.34 1.54
C MET A 295 16.17 -23.27 2.54
N GLN A 296 16.15 -24.58 2.31
CA GLN A 296 16.81 -25.55 3.19
C GLN A 296 18.32 -25.30 3.22
N ALA A 297 18.96 -25.13 2.06
CA ALA A 297 20.39 -24.80 1.98
C ALA A 297 20.72 -23.50 2.73
N ALA A 298 19.99 -22.42 2.46
CA ALA A 298 20.15 -21.14 3.15
C ALA A 298 19.99 -21.27 4.67
N PHE A 299 19.02 -22.08 5.12
CA PHE A 299 18.78 -22.34 6.53
C PHE A 299 19.90 -23.16 7.18
N ASP A 300 20.31 -24.28 6.59
CA ASP A 300 21.39 -25.12 7.10
C ASP A 300 22.69 -24.32 7.30
N ILE A 301 23.08 -23.54 6.27
CA ILE A 301 24.27 -22.68 6.30
C ILE A 301 24.15 -21.61 7.39
N ALA A 302 22.98 -20.96 7.52
CA ALA A 302 22.77 -19.93 8.53
C ALA A 302 22.83 -20.50 9.94
N VAL A 303 22.16 -21.64 10.20
CA VAL A 303 22.14 -22.28 11.53
C VAL A 303 23.54 -22.75 11.94
N GLU A 304 24.28 -23.42 11.06
CA GLU A 304 25.66 -23.84 11.38
C GLU A 304 26.54 -22.62 11.67
N TYR A 305 26.50 -21.61 10.80
CA TYR A 305 27.36 -20.43 10.93
C TYR A 305 27.10 -19.62 12.21
N VAL A 306 25.84 -19.44 12.64
CA VAL A 306 25.55 -18.64 13.85
C VAL A 306 25.97 -19.35 15.14
N HIS A 307 26.04 -20.68 15.17
CA HIS A 307 26.52 -21.43 16.33
C HIS A 307 28.06 -21.49 16.39
N ASP A 308 28.74 -21.56 15.24
CA ASP A 308 30.21 -21.55 15.17
C ASP A 308 30.80 -20.14 15.34
N ARG A 309 30.20 -19.11 14.73
CA ARG A 309 30.69 -17.73 14.78
C ARG A 309 30.40 -17.12 16.15
N LYS A 310 31.44 -16.66 16.85
CA LYS A 310 31.30 -15.92 18.13
C LYS A 310 31.51 -14.42 17.96
N GLN A 311 30.71 -13.61 18.66
CA GLN A 311 30.87 -12.16 18.84
C GLN A 311 30.42 -11.78 20.27
N PHE A 312 30.98 -10.70 20.83
CA PHE A 312 30.75 -10.30 22.23
C PHE A 312 30.92 -11.44 23.26
N GLY A 313 31.83 -12.38 23.01
CA GLY A 313 32.15 -13.51 23.90
C GLY A 313 31.35 -14.80 23.68
N GLN A 314 30.21 -14.75 22.96
CA GLN A 314 29.29 -15.89 22.81
C GLN A 314 28.96 -16.21 21.33
N PRO A 315 28.45 -17.41 21.00
CA PRO A 315 27.88 -17.72 19.69
C PRO A 315 26.84 -16.68 19.22
N VAL A 316 26.87 -16.33 17.94
CA VAL A 316 25.94 -15.38 17.34
C VAL A 316 24.49 -15.87 17.43
N GLY A 317 24.26 -17.19 17.43
CA GLY A 317 22.96 -17.84 17.60
C GLY A 317 22.33 -17.66 18.98
N GLU A 318 23.08 -17.19 19.99
CA GLU A 318 22.55 -16.93 21.34
C GLU A 318 21.93 -15.53 21.49
N PHE A 319 22.13 -14.63 20.52
CA PHE A 319 21.46 -13.32 20.53
C PHE A 319 19.99 -13.45 20.09
N GLN A 320 19.07 -12.88 20.88
CA GLN A 320 17.61 -12.96 20.63
C GLN A 320 17.18 -12.53 19.21
N LEU A 321 17.84 -11.52 18.62
CA LEU A 321 17.57 -11.09 17.25
C LEU A 321 17.93 -12.16 16.20
N MET A 322 18.98 -12.94 16.46
CA MET A 322 19.41 -14.04 15.61
C MET A 322 18.50 -15.26 15.80
N GLN A 323 18.12 -15.56 17.03
CA GLN A 323 17.10 -16.59 17.33
C GLN A 323 15.78 -16.30 16.64
N GLY A 324 15.32 -15.04 16.64
CA GLY A 324 14.15 -14.59 15.90
C GLY A 324 14.28 -14.84 14.40
N LYS A 325 15.41 -14.47 13.78
CA LYS A 325 15.67 -14.75 12.35
C LYS A 325 15.65 -16.25 12.03
N ILE A 326 16.31 -17.08 12.84
CA ILE A 326 16.32 -18.53 12.65
C ILE A 326 14.89 -19.11 12.78
N ALA A 327 14.09 -18.64 13.73
CA ALA A 327 12.70 -19.05 13.89
C ALA A 327 11.82 -18.64 12.69
N ASP A 328 11.96 -17.41 12.20
CA ASP A 328 11.27 -16.92 11.00
C ASP A 328 11.66 -17.72 9.75
N MET A 329 12.96 -18.00 9.56
CA MET A 329 13.44 -18.81 8.44
C MET A 329 12.87 -20.24 8.48
N TYR A 330 12.92 -20.89 9.65
CA TYR A 330 12.43 -22.24 9.86
C TYR A 330 10.92 -22.36 9.62
N THR A 331 10.13 -21.40 10.11
CA THR A 331 8.67 -21.42 9.95
C THR A 331 8.24 -21.13 8.51
N LYS A 332 8.88 -20.17 7.83
CA LYS A 332 8.64 -19.89 6.39
C LYS A 332 8.93 -21.12 5.51
N LEU A 333 10.02 -21.84 5.80
CA LEU A 333 10.42 -23.06 5.09
C LEU A 333 9.38 -24.18 5.30
N ASN A 334 9.06 -24.53 6.54
CA ASN A 334 8.13 -25.61 6.82
C ASN A 334 6.69 -25.32 6.37
N ALA A 335 6.22 -24.07 6.47
CA ALA A 335 4.92 -23.67 5.92
C ALA A 335 4.89 -23.84 4.39
N SER A 336 5.97 -23.47 3.69
CA SER A 336 6.10 -23.65 2.24
C SER A 336 6.13 -25.14 1.87
N ARG A 337 6.94 -25.95 2.57
CA ARG A 337 7.07 -27.39 2.32
C ARG A 337 5.73 -28.12 2.49
N SER A 338 5.03 -27.89 3.59
CA SER A 338 3.73 -28.49 3.85
C SER A 338 2.70 -28.15 2.78
N TYR A 339 2.67 -26.90 2.28
CA TYR A 339 1.76 -26.51 1.20
C TYR A 339 2.12 -27.21 -0.12
N VAL A 340 3.38 -27.12 -0.56
CA VAL A 340 3.86 -27.77 -1.79
C VAL A 340 3.58 -29.28 -1.77
N TYR A 341 3.89 -29.94 -0.66
CA TYR A 341 3.71 -31.38 -0.50
C TYR A 341 2.23 -31.79 -0.47
N ALA A 342 1.35 -30.97 0.09
CA ALA A 342 -0.10 -31.20 0.03
C ALA A 342 -0.62 -31.14 -1.42
N VAL A 343 -0.19 -30.15 -2.19
CA VAL A 343 -0.57 -30.02 -3.61
C VAL A 343 0.03 -31.16 -4.46
N ALA A 344 1.25 -31.60 -4.17
CA ALA A 344 1.87 -32.72 -4.85
C ALA A 344 1.12 -34.05 -4.62
N ARG A 345 0.78 -34.36 -3.35
CA ARG A 345 -0.04 -35.53 -3.02
C ARG A 345 -1.43 -35.46 -3.67
N ALA A 346 -2.02 -34.26 -3.78
CA ALA A 346 -3.30 -34.09 -4.47
C ALA A 346 -3.18 -34.36 -5.98
N CYS A 347 -2.12 -33.91 -6.63
CA CYS A 347 -1.87 -34.17 -8.05
C CYS A 347 -1.63 -35.66 -8.34
N ASP A 348 -0.91 -36.36 -7.46
CA ASP A 348 -0.71 -37.81 -7.56
C ASP A 348 -2.00 -38.61 -7.35
N ALA A 349 -2.92 -38.10 -6.53
CA ALA A 349 -4.29 -38.60 -6.42
C ALA A 349 -5.21 -38.19 -7.59
N GLY A 350 -4.66 -37.66 -8.69
CA GLY A 350 -5.39 -37.20 -9.89
C GLY A 350 -6.12 -35.86 -9.72
N LYS A 351 -6.05 -35.23 -8.55
CA LYS A 351 -6.72 -33.95 -8.22
C LYS A 351 -5.83 -32.76 -8.54
N VAL A 352 -5.45 -32.64 -9.81
CA VAL A 352 -4.64 -31.50 -10.30
C VAL A 352 -5.49 -30.23 -10.29
N SER A 353 -5.08 -29.26 -9.47
CA SER A 353 -5.74 -27.96 -9.32
C SER A 353 -4.80 -26.83 -9.73
N ARG A 354 -5.26 -25.99 -10.66
CA ARG A 354 -4.46 -24.93 -11.28
C ARG A 354 -4.12 -23.82 -10.27
N ARG A 355 -5.10 -23.29 -9.53
CA ARG A 355 -4.84 -22.33 -8.44
C ARG A 355 -3.88 -22.87 -7.39
N ASP A 356 -3.97 -24.15 -7.05
CA ASP A 356 -3.15 -24.73 -5.99
C ASP A 356 -1.70 -24.94 -6.45
N CYS A 357 -1.48 -25.39 -7.69
CA CYS A 357 -0.15 -25.45 -8.28
C CYS A 357 0.49 -24.06 -8.41
N ALA A 358 -0.29 -23.05 -8.83
CA ALA A 358 0.18 -21.67 -8.89
C ALA A 358 0.43 -21.07 -7.50
N GLY A 359 -0.39 -21.41 -6.49
CA GLY A 359 -0.27 -20.97 -5.11
C GLY A 359 0.96 -21.55 -4.41
N ALA A 360 1.25 -22.83 -4.61
CA ALA A 360 2.41 -23.52 -4.05
C ALA A 360 3.72 -22.84 -4.47
N ILE A 361 3.92 -22.58 -5.77
CA ILE A 361 5.13 -21.90 -6.26
C ILE A 361 5.12 -20.40 -5.95
N LEU A 362 3.95 -19.72 -5.94
CA LEU A 362 3.82 -18.33 -5.54
C LEU A 362 4.34 -18.11 -4.10
N TYR A 363 3.86 -18.91 -3.16
CA TYR A 363 4.23 -18.79 -1.76
C TYR A 363 5.70 -19.18 -1.52
N SER A 364 6.11 -20.36 -2.00
CA SER A 364 7.47 -20.87 -1.76
C SER A 364 8.56 -19.98 -2.38
N SER A 365 8.34 -19.38 -3.55
CA SER A 365 9.34 -18.51 -4.20
C SER A 365 9.51 -17.13 -3.55
N ASP A 366 8.44 -16.48 -3.06
CA ASP A 366 8.59 -15.24 -2.26
C ASP A 366 9.32 -15.56 -0.94
N ARG A 367 8.98 -16.67 -0.28
CA ARG A 367 9.66 -17.12 0.94
C ARG A 367 11.12 -17.47 0.71
N ALA A 368 11.48 -18.06 -0.43
CA ALA A 368 12.87 -18.39 -0.74
C ALA A 368 13.76 -17.16 -0.89
N VAL A 369 13.27 -16.06 -1.46
CA VAL A 369 14.02 -14.80 -1.52
C VAL A 369 14.26 -14.23 -0.12
N GLU A 370 13.24 -14.22 0.75
CA GLU A 370 13.37 -13.75 2.14
C GLU A 370 14.36 -14.59 2.95
N VAL A 371 14.20 -15.91 2.96
CA VAL A 371 15.06 -16.83 3.73
C VAL A 371 16.51 -16.76 3.25
N SER A 372 16.74 -16.64 1.93
CA SER A 372 18.09 -16.50 1.39
C SER A 372 18.74 -15.15 1.76
N MET A 373 17.94 -14.09 1.83
CA MET A 373 18.40 -12.76 2.27
C MET A 373 18.69 -12.72 3.77
N ASP A 374 17.85 -13.37 4.59
CA ASP A 374 18.09 -13.54 6.02
C ASP A 374 19.34 -14.39 6.29
N ALA A 375 19.55 -15.48 5.55
CA ALA A 375 20.78 -16.28 5.64
C ALA A 375 22.05 -15.46 5.33
N MET A 376 22.03 -14.68 4.24
CA MET A 376 23.11 -13.75 3.91
C MET A 376 23.35 -12.75 5.06
N GLN A 377 22.28 -12.22 5.67
CA GLN A 377 22.37 -11.30 6.79
C GLN A 377 22.91 -11.97 8.08
N CYS A 378 22.61 -13.26 8.31
CA CYS A 378 23.14 -14.05 9.42
C CYS A 378 24.65 -14.28 9.32
N LEU A 379 25.19 -14.39 8.10
CA LEU A 379 26.64 -14.50 7.88
C LEU A 379 27.35 -13.13 7.98
N GLY A 380 26.61 -12.02 7.88
CA GLY A 380 27.15 -10.66 7.91
C GLY A 380 28.03 -10.38 6.69
N GLY A 381 29.21 -9.77 6.90
CA GLY A 381 30.15 -9.49 5.81
C GLY A 381 30.56 -10.75 5.03
N ASN A 382 30.67 -11.90 5.70
CA ASN A 382 30.96 -13.18 5.06
C ASN A 382 29.82 -13.66 4.14
N GLY A 383 28.57 -13.25 4.39
CA GLY A 383 27.45 -13.63 3.53
C GLY A 383 27.46 -12.95 2.16
N TYR A 384 28.19 -11.83 2.06
CA TYR A 384 28.25 -10.94 0.89
C TYR A 384 29.43 -11.23 -0.05
N ILE A 385 30.37 -12.10 0.35
CA ILE A 385 31.48 -12.56 -0.50
C ILE A 385 31.16 -13.92 -1.14
N ASN A 386 31.67 -14.16 -2.35
CA ASN A 386 31.36 -15.37 -3.12
C ASN A 386 32.02 -16.65 -2.58
N ASP A 387 32.95 -16.54 -1.64
CA ASP A 387 33.51 -17.65 -0.87
C ASP A 387 32.43 -18.39 -0.05
N TYR A 388 31.33 -17.71 0.28
CA TYR A 388 30.16 -18.31 0.91
C TYR A 388 28.98 -18.42 -0.09
N PRO A 389 28.27 -19.57 -0.12
CA PRO A 389 27.23 -19.82 -1.11
C PRO A 389 25.94 -19.00 -0.92
N THR A 390 25.76 -18.24 0.17
CA THR A 390 24.55 -17.44 0.43
C THR A 390 24.27 -16.42 -0.67
N GLY A 391 25.32 -15.78 -1.20
CA GLY A 391 25.20 -14.85 -2.33
C GLY A 391 24.69 -15.54 -3.60
N ARG A 392 25.11 -16.78 -3.87
CA ARG A 392 24.59 -17.61 -4.97
C ARG A 392 23.13 -17.99 -4.73
N ILE A 393 22.82 -18.52 -3.55
CA ILE A 393 21.47 -19.01 -3.20
C ILE A 393 20.43 -17.89 -3.33
N LEU A 394 20.75 -16.65 -2.91
CA LEU A 394 19.88 -15.48 -3.11
C LEU A 394 19.67 -15.12 -4.59
N ARG A 395 20.74 -15.16 -5.40
CA ARG A 395 20.66 -14.91 -6.86
C ARG A 395 19.83 -15.98 -7.57
N ASP A 396 19.98 -17.24 -7.18
CA ASP A 396 19.22 -18.38 -7.69
C ASP A 396 17.73 -18.27 -7.31
N ALA A 397 17.43 -18.04 -6.02
CA ALA A 397 16.06 -17.95 -5.50
C ALA A 397 15.22 -16.88 -6.22
N ARG A 398 15.85 -15.78 -6.64
CA ARG A 398 15.17 -14.71 -7.37
C ARG A 398 14.55 -15.18 -8.69
N LEU A 399 15.11 -16.18 -9.39
CA LEU A 399 14.52 -16.64 -10.66
C LEU A 399 13.10 -17.19 -10.48
N TYR A 400 12.82 -17.91 -9.38
CA TYR A 400 11.53 -18.58 -9.19
C TYR A 400 10.35 -17.62 -8.98
N THR A 401 10.61 -16.32 -8.80
CA THR A 401 9.58 -15.27 -8.80
C THR A 401 9.20 -14.79 -10.22
N VAL A 402 9.94 -15.23 -11.25
CA VAL A 402 9.79 -14.83 -12.66
C VAL A 402 9.52 -16.03 -13.59
N GLY A 403 10.32 -17.11 -13.48
CA GLY A 403 10.13 -18.34 -14.27
C GLY A 403 8.84 -19.08 -13.93
N ALA A 404 8.37 -20.00 -14.79
CA ALA A 404 7.06 -20.68 -14.65
C ALA A 404 5.83 -19.73 -14.55
N GLY A 405 5.98 -18.51 -15.08
CA GLY A 405 5.06 -17.39 -14.93
C GLY A 405 5.35 -16.59 -13.66
N THR A 406 5.32 -15.25 -13.77
CA THR A 406 5.68 -14.36 -12.65
C THR A 406 4.69 -14.42 -11.49
N GLN A 407 5.05 -13.86 -10.34
CA GLN A 407 4.17 -13.76 -9.17
C GLN A 407 2.83 -13.08 -9.49
N GLU A 408 2.81 -12.10 -10.39
CA GLU A 408 1.61 -11.38 -10.83
C GLU A 408 0.69 -12.31 -11.65
N ILE A 409 1.26 -13.16 -12.50
CA ILE A 409 0.51 -14.13 -13.30
C ILE A 409 -0.09 -15.21 -12.41
N ARG A 410 0.66 -15.68 -11.40
CA ARG A 410 0.15 -16.65 -10.40
C ARG A 410 -0.97 -16.05 -9.57
N ARG A 411 -0.81 -14.82 -9.05
CA ARG A 411 -1.85 -14.07 -8.32
C ARG A 411 -3.09 -13.83 -9.16
N MET A 412 -2.94 -13.45 -10.43
CA MET A 412 -4.05 -13.27 -11.38
C MET A 412 -4.79 -14.58 -11.63
N LEU A 413 -4.08 -15.68 -11.84
CA LEU A 413 -4.65 -16.99 -12.11
C LEU A 413 -5.47 -17.50 -10.92
N ILE A 414 -4.93 -17.42 -9.70
CA ILE A 414 -5.64 -17.77 -8.46
C ILE A 414 -6.89 -16.89 -8.31
N GLY A 415 -6.76 -15.57 -8.52
CA GLY A 415 -7.88 -14.64 -8.43
C GLY A 415 -8.97 -14.86 -9.49
N ARG A 416 -8.61 -15.34 -10.69
CA ARG A 416 -9.57 -15.68 -11.75
C ARG A 416 -10.39 -16.92 -11.40
N GLU A 417 -9.76 -17.99 -10.91
CA GLU A 417 -10.50 -19.20 -10.50
C GLU A 417 -11.54 -18.91 -9.39
N PHE A 418 -11.23 -18.02 -8.44
CA PHE A 418 -12.21 -17.59 -7.43
C PHE A 418 -13.34 -16.71 -7.98
N ASN A 419 -13.18 -16.08 -9.15
CA ASN A 419 -14.29 -15.42 -9.84
C ASN A 419 -15.15 -16.45 -10.59
N ASP A 420 -14.51 -17.40 -11.28
CA ASP A 420 -15.19 -18.45 -12.04
C ASP A 420 -16.05 -19.33 -11.09
N ASP A 421 -15.54 -19.69 -9.91
CA ASP A 421 -16.30 -20.41 -8.86
C ASP A 421 -17.57 -19.65 -8.40
N LYS A 422 -17.50 -18.31 -8.30
CA LYS A 422 -18.68 -17.49 -7.97
C LYS A 422 -19.71 -17.48 -9.09
N HIS A 423 -19.27 -17.53 -10.34
CA HIS A 423 -20.15 -17.62 -11.51
C HIS A 423 -20.74 -19.03 -11.69
N ALA A 424 -20.08 -20.07 -11.15
CA ALA A 424 -20.55 -21.46 -11.15
C ALA A 424 -21.51 -21.81 -9.99
N THR A 425 -21.78 -20.88 -9.06
CA THR A 425 -22.69 -21.13 -7.93
C THR A 425 -24.17 -21.02 -8.38
N PRO A 426 -25.07 -21.98 -8.05
CA PRO A 426 -26.46 -22.02 -8.59
C PRO A 426 -27.43 -20.89 -8.20
N GLY A 427 -26.95 -19.74 -7.72
CA GLY A 427 -27.79 -18.62 -7.24
C GLY A 427 -28.07 -17.51 -8.27
N TYR A 428 -27.44 -17.54 -9.46
CA TYR A 428 -27.48 -16.43 -10.42
C TYR A 428 -28.07 -16.74 -11.82
N GLN A 429 -28.66 -17.93 -12.03
CA GLN A 429 -29.26 -18.33 -13.32
C GLN A 429 -30.80 -18.17 -13.41
N VAL A 430 -31.46 -17.55 -12.43
CA VAL A 430 -32.94 -17.54 -12.30
C VAL A 430 -33.64 -16.50 -13.20
N LEU A 431 -32.93 -15.71 -14.01
CA LEU A 431 -33.52 -14.66 -14.88
C LEU A 431 -33.50 -14.96 -16.39
N ALA A 432 -33.08 -16.15 -16.83
CA ALA A 432 -33.01 -16.50 -18.25
C ALA A 432 -33.93 -17.65 -18.68
N ALA A 433 -34.68 -18.28 -17.76
CA ALA A 433 -35.64 -19.33 -18.08
C ALA A 433 -36.77 -19.35 -17.03
N VAL A 434 -37.92 -18.78 -17.39
CA VAL A 434 -39.28 -19.38 -17.42
C VAL A 434 -40.22 -18.28 -17.96
N GLU A 435 -40.28 -18.17 -19.28
CA GLU A 435 -41.59 -18.07 -19.92
C GLU A 435 -42.07 -19.51 -20.10
N GLY A 436 -43.19 -19.89 -19.48
CA GLY A 436 -43.77 -21.23 -19.68
C GLY A 436 -44.29 -21.93 -18.42
N HIS A 437 -45.62 -21.85 -18.24
CA HIS A 437 -46.46 -22.91 -17.66
C HIS A 437 -46.31 -23.26 -16.15
N VAL A 438 -47.06 -22.50 -15.35
CA VAL A 438 -48.05 -22.96 -14.34
C VAL A 438 -48.09 -24.47 -14.01
N GLY A 439 -47.97 -24.83 -12.72
CA GLY A 439 -48.62 -26.06 -12.21
C GLY A 439 -48.14 -26.65 -10.87
N TRP A 440 -48.92 -26.45 -9.79
CA TRP A 440 -49.17 -27.38 -8.68
C TRP A 440 -48.02 -28.19 -8.01
N PHE A 441 -47.75 -27.94 -6.72
CA PHE A 441 -48.28 -28.78 -5.61
C PHE A 441 -48.15 -28.09 -4.23
N LYS A 442 -48.72 -28.71 -3.18
CA LYS A 442 -49.14 -28.10 -1.91
C LYS A 442 -48.93 -29.07 -0.72
N LEU A 443 -49.10 -28.57 0.52
CA LEU A 443 -49.25 -29.29 1.82
C LEU A 443 -47.92 -29.69 2.51
N HIS A 444 -47.76 -29.70 3.84
CA HIS A 444 -48.65 -29.39 4.99
C HIS A 444 -47.83 -28.70 6.14
N GLY A 445 -48.50 -28.21 7.19
CA GLY A 445 -47.87 -27.59 8.38
C GLY A 445 -48.30 -28.23 9.70
N GLY A 446 -47.74 -27.75 10.83
CA GLY A 446 -48.11 -28.19 12.18
C GLY A 446 -47.26 -27.59 13.32
N ASP A 447 -47.92 -26.82 14.18
CA ASP A 447 -47.72 -26.58 15.62
C ASP A 447 -46.48 -25.88 16.24
N GLN A 448 -46.78 -24.91 17.11
CA GLN A 448 -45.96 -24.40 18.22
C GLN A 448 -46.48 -24.97 19.55
N PRO A 449 -45.68 -24.89 20.63
CA PRO A 449 -46.10 -24.02 21.72
C PRO A 449 -45.00 -23.13 22.33
N ARG A 450 -45.43 -22.07 23.04
CA ARG A 450 -44.60 -21.10 23.79
C ARG A 450 -44.17 -21.65 25.15
N LEU A 451 -43.08 -21.15 25.74
CA LEU A 451 -42.98 -20.93 27.20
C LEU A 451 -41.91 -19.89 27.62
N SER A 452 -42.34 -18.97 28.49
CA SER A 452 -41.63 -18.04 29.42
C SER A 452 -40.13 -17.71 29.31
N MET A 453 -39.83 -16.41 29.25
CA MET A 453 -38.60 -15.82 29.83
C MET A 453 -38.74 -15.67 31.36
N GLN A 454 -37.66 -15.93 32.10
CA GLN A 454 -37.48 -15.46 33.48
C GLN A 454 -36.12 -14.77 33.66
N GLN A 455 -36.01 -13.96 34.71
CA GLN A 455 -35.03 -12.87 34.85
C GLN A 455 -33.68 -13.31 35.44
N ALA A 456 -32.62 -12.57 35.12
CA ALA A 456 -31.46 -12.38 35.99
C ALA A 456 -31.14 -10.88 36.07
N SER A 457 -30.91 -10.36 37.28
CA SER A 457 -30.88 -8.93 37.55
C SER A 457 -29.46 -8.32 37.43
N ILE A 458 -29.41 -7.03 37.07
CA ILE A 458 -28.23 -6.17 37.34
C ILE A 458 -28.75 -4.90 38.03
N ALA A 459 -28.16 -4.58 39.18
CA ALA A 459 -28.56 -3.46 40.04
C ALA A 459 -28.00 -2.10 39.55
N PRO A 460 -28.64 -0.97 39.88
CA PRO A 460 -28.21 0.35 39.43
C PRO A 460 -27.19 1.00 40.37
N LEU A 461 -26.05 1.49 39.84
CA LEU A 461 -25.22 2.50 40.51
C LEU A 461 -25.57 3.90 39.99
N GLY A 462 -26.22 4.70 40.83
CA GLY A 462 -26.64 6.05 40.47
C GLY A 462 -25.47 7.05 40.42
N TRP A 463 -25.31 7.74 39.29
CA TRP A 463 -24.42 8.89 39.19
C TRP A 463 -25.18 10.18 39.53
N ARG A 464 -24.84 10.80 40.68
CA ARG A 464 -25.36 12.13 41.05
C ARG A 464 -24.82 13.20 40.11
N ILE A 465 -25.70 14.08 39.65
CA ILE A 465 -25.37 15.24 38.81
C ILE A 465 -24.51 16.22 39.61
N SER A 466 -23.21 16.31 39.30
CA SER A 466 -22.29 17.29 39.87
C SER A 466 -21.25 17.84 38.86
N SER A 467 -21.37 17.44 37.58
CA SER A 467 -20.32 17.60 36.56
C SER A 467 -20.20 19.01 35.95
N ILE A 468 -21.20 19.89 36.12
CA ILE A 468 -21.19 21.25 35.54
C ILE A 468 -20.04 22.10 36.11
N GLY A 469 -19.69 21.90 37.39
CA GLY A 469 -18.58 22.61 38.02
C GLY A 469 -17.20 22.22 37.48
N LEU A 470 -17.03 21.01 36.95
CA LEU A 470 -15.77 20.57 36.35
C LEU A 470 -15.59 21.18 34.96
N VAL A 471 -16.63 21.17 34.12
CA VAL A 471 -16.62 21.81 32.79
C VAL A 471 -16.36 23.31 32.93
N ALA A 472 -17.01 24.00 33.87
CA ALA A 472 -16.77 25.41 34.13
C ALA A 472 -15.34 25.71 34.60
N LYS A 473 -14.73 24.84 35.44
CA LYS A 473 -13.33 24.96 35.85
C LYS A 473 -12.35 24.70 34.70
N VAL A 474 -12.61 23.71 33.84
CA VAL A 474 -11.78 23.40 32.67
C VAL A 474 -11.87 24.49 31.61
N VAL A 475 -13.07 25.02 31.33
CA VAL A 475 -13.23 26.18 30.43
C VAL A 475 -12.53 27.41 31.00
N ARG A 476 -12.61 27.66 32.31
CA ARG A 476 -11.87 28.76 32.96
C ARG A 476 -10.35 28.56 32.87
N CYS A 477 -9.85 27.34 33.07
CA CYS A 477 -8.43 27.01 32.89
C CYS A 477 -7.98 27.19 31.44
N ALA A 478 -8.77 26.72 30.45
CA ALA A 478 -8.49 26.92 29.04
C ALA A 478 -8.49 28.40 28.64
N LEU A 479 -9.43 29.20 29.18
CA LEU A 479 -9.47 30.66 28.99
C LEU A 479 -8.29 31.37 29.67
N GLU A 480 -7.83 30.91 30.84
CA GLU A 480 -6.62 31.42 31.49
C GLU A 480 -5.34 31.08 30.70
N VAL A 481 -5.23 29.85 30.17
CA VAL A 481 -4.13 29.44 29.29
C VAL A 481 -4.14 30.23 27.98
N LEU A 482 -5.31 30.39 27.34
CA LEU A 482 -5.47 31.23 26.16
C LEU A 482 -5.15 32.69 26.44
N SER A 483 -5.59 33.25 27.59
CA SER A 483 -5.30 34.63 28.00
C SER A 483 -3.79 34.84 28.23
N ARG A 484 -3.11 33.91 28.91
CA ARG A 484 -1.65 33.97 29.11
C ARG A 484 -0.89 33.83 27.80
N ALA A 485 -1.28 32.89 26.94
CA ALA A 485 -0.68 32.71 25.62
C ALA A 485 -0.90 33.96 24.74
N TYR A 486 -2.11 34.53 24.72
CA TYR A 486 -2.44 35.75 23.98
C TYR A 486 -1.65 36.97 24.48
N ALA A 487 -1.50 37.13 25.80
CA ALA A 487 -0.67 38.17 26.39
C ALA A 487 0.83 38.02 26.02
N GLN A 488 1.34 36.79 25.96
CA GLN A 488 2.72 36.50 25.51
C GLN A 488 2.91 36.67 24.00
N ILE A 489 1.91 36.33 23.18
CA ILE A 489 1.92 36.58 21.74
C ILE A 489 1.89 38.09 21.47
N LEU A 490 1.04 38.87 22.16
CA LEU A 490 1.04 40.33 22.02
C LEU A 490 2.35 40.96 22.49
N SER A 491 2.93 40.53 23.62
CA SER A 491 4.17 41.13 24.11
C SER A 491 5.36 40.87 23.18
N VAL A 492 5.41 39.71 22.52
CA VAL A 492 6.44 39.39 21.51
C VAL A 492 6.17 40.07 20.16
N ALA A 493 4.91 40.09 19.69
CA ALA A 493 4.56 40.64 18.38
C ALA A 493 4.54 42.18 18.34
N LEU A 494 4.17 42.84 19.43
CA LEU A 494 4.11 44.32 19.51
C LEU A 494 5.33 44.93 20.21
N GLY A 495 6.00 44.19 21.11
CA GLY A 495 7.09 44.71 21.95
C GLY A 495 8.42 44.99 21.24
N LYS A 496 8.57 44.64 19.95
CA LYS A 496 9.78 44.93 19.15
C LYS A 496 9.53 45.70 17.84
N PHE A 497 8.29 46.06 17.52
CA PHE A 497 7.93 46.62 16.20
C PHE A 497 7.32 48.04 16.22
N MET A 498 7.29 48.74 17.36
CA MET A 498 6.93 50.16 17.42
C MET A 498 7.97 51.03 18.10
N LEU A 499 8.60 51.91 17.32
CA LEU A 499 9.00 53.24 17.79
C LEU A 499 7.75 54.16 17.78
N PRO A 500 7.72 55.23 18.60
CA PRO A 500 6.46 55.70 19.17
C PRO A 500 5.75 56.77 18.35
N PHE A 501 4.41 56.72 18.32
CA PHE A 501 3.57 57.90 18.15
C PHE A 501 2.67 58.13 19.38
N LYS A 502 2.74 59.35 19.91
CA LYS A 502 2.01 59.79 21.12
C LYS A 502 0.56 60.16 20.78
N TYR A 503 -0.40 59.79 21.64
CA TYR A 503 -1.28 60.69 22.44
C TYR A 503 -2.44 59.83 23.01
N ARG A 504 -2.53 59.58 24.33
CA ARG A 504 -2.99 60.43 25.46
C ARG A 504 -4.53 60.49 25.63
N SER A 505 -4.97 59.64 26.57
CA SER A 505 -5.97 59.90 27.65
C SER A 505 -7.48 60.02 27.40
N SER A 506 -8.19 59.08 28.06
CA SER A 506 -9.29 59.34 29.03
C SER A 506 -10.75 59.45 28.54
N PRO A 507 -11.75 59.23 29.44
CA PRO A 507 -12.82 58.26 29.14
C PRO A 507 -14.26 58.77 29.44
N ARG A 508 -15.29 57.92 29.27
CA ARG A 508 -16.39 57.64 30.25
C ARG A 508 -17.60 56.87 29.64
N ASN A 509 -18.05 55.88 30.41
CA ASN A 509 -19.42 55.46 30.77
C ASN A 509 -20.67 55.74 29.89
N ALA A 510 -21.56 54.72 29.90
CA ALA A 510 -23.05 54.80 29.86
C ALA A 510 -23.70 55.27 28.52
N SER A 511 -24.95 54.92 28.16
CA SER A 511 -25.94 53.92 28.62
C SER A 511 -27.14 53.89 27.65
N PHE A 512 -27.85 52.75 27.54
CA PHE A 512 -29.28 52.59 27.15
C PHE A 512 -29.88 53.31 25.89
N ASP A 513 -30.21 52.48 24.88
CA ASP A 513 -31.54 52.33 24.24
C ASP A 513 -32.17 53.40 23.26
N PRO A 514 -33.21 53.02 22.46
CA PRO A 514 -33.50 53.52 21.07
C PRO A 514 -34.68 54.56 21.01
N PRO A 515 -35.47 54.82 19.90
CA PRO A 515 -35.54 54.27 18.52
C PRO A 515 -35.93 55.23 17.33
N ARG A 516 -36.24 54.62 16.15
CA ARG A 516 -37.20 55.01 15.07
C ARG A 516 -36.87 56.03 13.93
N ALA A 517 -36.84 55.48 12.69
CA ALA A 517 -37.80 55.68 11.57
C ALA A 517 -37.69 56.80 10.47
N LEU A 518 -38.23 56.44 9.27
CA LEU A 518 -38.81 57.23 8.14
C LEU A 518 -37.92 57.82 7.00
N HIS A 519 -38.01 57.21 5.79
CA HIS A 519 -38.65 57.69 4.52
C HIS A 519 -38.57 59.19 4.04
N PRO A 520 -38.95 59.55 2.79
CA PRO A 520 -38.32 59.27 1.47
C PRO A 520 -38.27 60.53 0.54
N ALA A 521 -37.89 60.42 -0.75
CA ALA A 521 -38.35 61.36 -1.81
C ALA A 521 -38.12 60.85 -3.26
N VAL A 522 -39.08 61.14 -4.15
CA VAL A 522 -39.17 60.98 -5.62
C VAL A 522 -40.11 62.13 -6.07
N PRO A 523 -39.92 62.89 -7.20
CA PRO A 523 -40.60 62.52 -8.46
C PRO A 523 -40.18 63.16 -9.83
N HIS A 524 -40.80 62.63 -10.91
CA HIS A 524 -41.13 63.24 -12.23
C HIS A 524 -40.02 63.63 -13.24
N ALA A 525 -40.23 63.72 -14.58
CA ALA A 525 -41.18 63.04 -15.50
C ALA A 525 -40.85 63.26 -17.02
N SER A 526 -41.06 62.23 -17.84
CA SER A 526 -41.53 62.22 -19.25
C SER A 526 -40.94 63.12 -20.40
N SER A 527 -40.40 62.47 -21.45
CA SER A 527 -40.99 62.36 -22.81
C SER A 527 -40.16 62.72 -24.08
N ARG A 528 -40.44 61.93 -25.14
CA ARG A 528 -40.37 62.19 -26.61
C ARG A 528 -39.06 62.04 -27.41
N MET A 529 -39.26 61.79 -28.72
CA MET A 529 -38.37 61.24 -29.75
C MET A 529 -37.82 62.34 -30.68
N ALA A 530 -36.64 62.12 -31.30
CA ALA A 530 -36.45 62.11 -32.78
C ALA A 530 -34.95 62.16 -33.21
N ASP A 531 -34.56 61.20 -34.05
CA ASP A 531 -33.75 61.29 -35.28
C ASP A 531 -32.35 61.94 -35.42
N GLU A 532 -31.43 61.09 -35.92
CA GLU A 532 -30.54 61.28 -37.10
C GLU A 532 -29.40 62.34 -37.08
N ARG A 533 -28.27 62.19 -37.80
CA ARG A 533 -27.62 61.07 -38.54
C ARG A 533 -26.13 61.44 -38.72
N LYS A 534 -25.24 60.46 -38.87
CA LYS A 534 -24.09 60.51 -39.81
C LYS A 534 -23.66 59.09 -40.18
N SER A 535 -23.28 58.88 -41.43
CA SER A 535 -23.37 57.57 -42.07
C SER A 535 -22.24 57.29 -43.07
N THR A 536 -21.70 56.05 -43.01
CA THR A 536 -21.11 55.25 -44.13
C THR A 536 -19.84 55.78 -44.84
N PRO A 537 -18.97 54.92 -45.45
CA PRO A 537 -19.31 53.80 -46.35
C PRO A 537 -18.58 52.45 -46.13
N SER A 538 -18.95 51.50 -47.00
CA SER A 538 -18.59 50.07 -47.07
C SER A 538 -17.82 49.71 -48.37
N LEU A 539 -17.74 48.41 -48.72
CA LEU A 539 -17.21 47.78 -49.96
C LEU A 539 -15.69 47.46 -49.93
N HIS A 540 -15.16 46.33 -50.47
CA HIS A 540 -15.79 45.10 -51.00
C HIS A 540 -14.84 43.88 -50.90
N GLU A 541 -15.44 42.70 -51.10
CA GLU A 541 -14.93 41.31 -51.11
C GLU A 541 -13.65 40.96 -51.89
N HIS A 542 -13.05 39.82 -51.51
CA HIS A 542 -12.69 38.78 -52.49
C HIS A 542 -13.07 37.37 -52.00
N ARG A 543 -13.60 36.55 -52.91
CA ARG A 543 -14.02 35.15 -52.68
C ARG A 543 -12.85 34.21 -52.36
N VAL A 544 -13.13 33.20 -51.53
CA VAL A 544 -12.69 31.81 -51.76
C VAL A 544 -13.94 30.91 -51.69
N GLU A 545 -13.93 29.81 -52.43
CA GLU A 545 -15.11 29.10 -52.91
C GLU A 545 -15.78 28.18 -51.88
N ALA A 546 -17.01 27.77 -52.18
CA ALA A 546 -17.77 26.82 -51.38
C ALA A 546 -17.15 25.42 -51.44
N ALA A 547 -16.77 24.87 -50.28
CA ALA A 547 -16.61 23.43 -50.10
C ALA A 547 -17.98 22.75 -49.92
N SER A 548 -18.07 21.47 -50.29
CA SER A 548 -19.32 20.72 -50.48
C SER A 548 -20.11 20.42 -49.19
N PRO A 549 -21.41 20.02 -49.29
CA PRO A 549 -22.29 19.72 -48.15
C PRO A 549 -21.96 18.45 -47.33
N ASP A 550 -20.71 17.95 -47.36
CA ASP A 550 -20.35 16.63 -46.84
C ASP A 550 -19.44 16.63 -45.60
N VAL A 551 -19.10 17.80 -45.04
CA VAL A 551 -18.24 17.90 -43.84
C VAL A 551 -19.03 17.89 -42.53
N GLU A 552 -20.35 18.09 -42.57
CA GLU A 552 -21.23 18.15 -41.38
C GLU A 552 -21.53 16.77 -40.74
N LYS A 553 -20.75 15.73 -41.08
CA LYS A 553 -21.00 14.32 -40.71
C LYS A 553 -19.92 13.63 -39.86
N GLN A 554 -18.84 14.31 -39.45
CA GLN A 554 -17.69 13.60 -38.86
C GLN A 554 -17.32 13.90 -37.39
N TYR A 555 -17.90 14.91 -36.73
CA TYR A 555 -17.77 15.08 -35.27
C TYR A 555 -19.08 15.54 -34.61
N ASN A 556 -19.85 14.57 -34.11
CA ASN A 556 -21.03 14.81 -33.26
C ASN A 556 -20.62 15.40 -31.90
N LEU A 557 -20.40 16.71 -31.85
CA LEU A 557 -20.52 17.49 -30.61
C LEU A 557 -21.98 17.95 -30.48
N ALA A 558 -22.78 17.14 -29.79
CA ALA A 558 -24.16 17.52 -29.47
C ALA A 558 -24.19 18.81 -28.64
N PRO A 559 -25.22 19.67 -28.79
CA PRO A 559 -25.37 20.86 -27.96
C PRO A 559 -25.45 20.52 -26.47
N TYR A 560 -25.17 21.51 -25.62
CA TYR A 560 -25.45 21.45 -24.18
C TYR A 560 -26.97 21.27 -23.97
N VAL A 561 -27.41 20.04 -23.68
CA VAL A 561 -28.83 19.72 -23.41
C VAL A 561 -29.11 19.85 -21.91
N ASP A 562 -30.22 20.53 -21.61
CA ASP A 562 -30.65 20.85 -20.25
C ASP A 562 -30.95 19.63 -19.36
N ALA A 563 -31.03 19.91 -18.06
CA ALA A 563 -31.11 18.92 -17.00
C ALA A 563 -32.52 18.36 -16.79
N ASP A 564 -32.89 17.33 -17.56
CA ASP A 564 -33.92 16.38 -17.13
C ASP A 564 -33.34 15.37 -16.12
N GLY A 565 -34.06 15.19 -15.01
CA GLY A 565 -33.68 14.27 -13.94
C GLY A 565 -33.91 12.82 -14.34
N GLY A 566 -32.82 12.11 -14.63
CA GLY A 566 -32.83 10.67 -14.93
C GLY A 566 -31.47 10.05 -14.61
N ASP A 567 -31.47 8.75 -14.29
CA ASP A 567 -30.29 7.99 -13.85
C ASP A 567 -29.10 8.19 -14.82
N TYR A 568 -28.02 8.78 -14.33
CA TYR A 568 -26.78 8.97 -15.08
C TYR A 568 -26.21 7.67 -15.65
N LYS A 569 -26.50 6.51 -15.06
CA LYS A 569 -26.10 5.20 -15.61
C LYS A 569 -26.87 4.84 -16.88
N ALA A 570 -28.14 5.21 -16.98
CA ALA A 570 -28.93 5.05 -18.19
C ALA A 570 -28.47 6.02 -19.31
N ARG A 571 -27.94 7.20 -18.93
CA ARG A 571 -27.37 8.18 -19.87
C ARG A 571 -26.00 7.78 -20.43
N PHE A 572 -25.23 6.97 -19.70
CA PHE A 572 -23.87 6.56 -20.08
C PHE A 572 -23.64 5.04 -19.90
N PRO A 573 -24.41 4.17 -20.60
CA PRO A 573 -24.38 2.72 -20.39
C PRO A 573 -23.04 2.06 -20.75
N ASN A 574 -22.22 2.72 -21.57
CA ASN A 574 -20.93 2.21 -22.04
C ASN A 574 -19.76 2.52 -21.07
N ILE A 575 -20.00 3.30 -20.00
CA ILE A 575 -18.95 3.74 -19.06
C ILE A 575 -18.96 2.90 -17.78
N ASP A 576 -17.86 2.18 -17.55
CA ASP A 576 -17.61 1.48 -16.29
C ASP A 576 -17.25 2.48 -15.17
N GLU A 577 -18.22 2.74 -14.28
CA GLU A 577 -18.07 3.60 -13.09
C GLU A 577 -16.85 3.20 -12.24
N ALA A 578 -16.61 1.91 -12.02
CA ALA A 578 -15.52 1.44 -11.17
C ALA A 578 -14.15 1.71 -11.81
N LYS A 579 -14.04 1.57 -13.13
CA LYS A 579 -12.82 1.90 -13.89
C LYS A 579 -12.52 3.41 -13.85
N VAL A 580 -13.53 4.26 -14.05
CA VAL A 580 -13.36 5.73 -13.99
C VAL A 580 -12.99 6.16 -12.56
N ILE A 581 -13.66 5.63 -11.53
CA ILE A 581 -13.34 5.95 -10.14
C ILE A 581 -11.94 5.48 -9.75
N ARG A 582 -11.50 4.28 -10.19
CA ARG A 582 -10.12 3.81 -9.97
C ARG A 582 -9.08 4.70 -10.68
N LYS A 583 -9.41 5.25 -11.85
CA LYS A 583 -8.56 6.20 -12.59
C LYS A 583 -8.42 7.52 -11.82
N ILE A 584 -9.50 8.03 -11.22
CA ILE A 584 -9.50 9.22 -10.35
C ILE A 584 -8.73 8.94 -9.05
N ASP A 585 -8.99 7.81 -8.39
CA ASP A 585 -8.33 7.40 -7.14
C ASP A 585 -6.80 7.41 -7.28
N LEU A 586 -6.28 6.82 -8.36
CA LEU A 586 -4.84 6.72 -8.64
C LEU A 586 -4.18 8.06 -9.00
N ARG A 587 -4.95 9.10 -9.35
CA ARG A 587 -4.41 10.42 -9.75
C ARG A 587 -4.58 11.49 -8.68
N VAL A 588 -5.70 11.50 -7.97
CA VAL A 588 -6.02 12.53 -6.98
C VAL A 588 -5.45 12.16 -5.61
N VAL A 589 -5.74 10.97 -5.08
CA VAL A 589 -5.48 10.68 -3.65
C VAL A 589 -3.98 10.54 -3.33
N PRO A 590 -3.16 9.73 -4.04
CA PRO A 590 -1.74 9.59 -3.74
C PRO A 590 -0.97 10.91 -3.79
N VAL A 591 -1.31 11.78 -4.75
CA VAL A 591 -0.70 13.10 -4.91
C VAL A 591 -0.95 13.98 -3.69
N LEU A 592 -2.20 14.06 -3.22
CA LEU A 592 -2.53 14.80 -2.00
C LEU A 592 -1.89 14.18 -0.74
N CYS A 593 -1.79 12.84 -0.67
CA CYS A 593 -1.10 12.16 0.43
C CYS A 593 0.39 12.51 0.51
N VAL A 594 1.13 12.45 -0.62
CA VAL A 594 2.55 12.83 -0.66
C VAL A 594 2.75 14.29 -0.26
N LEU A 595 1.88 15.16 -0.78
CA LEU A 595 1.89 16.58 -0.49
C LEU A 595 1.74 16.84 1.02
N TYR A 596 0.72 16.25 1.65
CA TYR A 596 0.45 16.47 3.06
C TYR A 596 1.41 15.71 4.00
N LEU A 597 1.94 14.57 3.59
CA LEU A 597 3.02 13.88 4.32
C LEU A 597 4.24 14.79 4.48
N LEU A 598 4.67 15.46 3.41
CA LEU A 598 5.80 16.39 3.45
C LEU A 598 5.52 17.62 4.32
N ALA A 599 4.30 18.19 4.25
CA ALA A 599 3.92 19.30 5.12
C ALA A 599 3.90 18.89 6.61
N PHE A 600 3.41 17.70 6.93
CA PHE A 600 3.29 17.24 8.31
C PHE A 600 4.62 16.80 8.93
N LEU A 601 5.66 16.52 8.12
CA LEU A 601 6.97 16.14 8.64
C LEU A 601 7.62 17.24 9.50
N ASP A 602 7.46 18.53 9.19
CA ASP A 602 8.05 19.62 10.00
C ASP A 602 7.57 19.56 11.46
N ARG A 603 6.30 19.22 11.67
CA ARG A 603 5.67 19.13 12.99
C ARG A 603 6.26 17.99 13.83
N VAL A 604 6.73 16.93 13.19
CA VAL A 604 7.47 15.82 13.82
C VAL A 604 8.96 16.17 13.95
N ASN A 605 9.52 16.84 12.95
CA ASN A 605 10.94 17.14 12.85
C ASN A 605 11.40 18.28 13.74
N ILE A 606 10.55 19.25 14.11
CA ILE A 606 10.88 20.24 15.14
C ILE A 606 11.02 19.59 16.53
N SER A 607 10.22 18.57 16.82
CA SER A 607 10.33 17.77 18.05
C SER A 607 11.62 16.93 18.04
N ASN A 608 11.96 16.31 16.90
CA ASN A 608 13.23 15.59 16.74
C ASN A 608 14.46 16.52 16.79
N ALA A 609 14.40 17.70 16.15
CA ALA A 609 15.46 18.70 16.14
C ALA A 609 15.82 19.19 17.55
N ALA A 610 14.83 19.31 18.44
CA ALA A 610 15.05 19.60 19.85
C ALA A 610 15.89 18.52 20.56
N VAL A 611 15.75 17.25 20.18
CA VAL A 611 16.58 16.13 20.69
C VAL A 611 18.01 16.21 20.13
N PHE A 612 18.18 16.64 18.87
CA PHE A 612 19.49 16.83 18.23
C PHE A 612 20.16 18.19 18.52
N GLY A 613 19.92 18.75 19.71
CA GLY A 613 20.70 19.87 20.23
C GLY A 613 20.24 21.28 19.82
N LEU A 614 19.07 21.44 19.19
CA LEU A 614 18.55 22.76 18.75
C LEU A 614 18.38 23.75 19.92
N LYS A 615 17.84 23.31 21.06
CA LYS A 615 17.64 24.19 22.23
C LYS A 615 18.97 24.75 22.75
N GLN A 616 20.02 23.92 22.74
CA GLN A 616 21.38 24.25 23.16
C GLN A 616 22.20 25.00 22.10
N ASP A 617 21.79 24.97 20.83
CA ASP A 617 22.48 25.69 19.73
C ASP A 617 21.93 27.11 19.57
N LEU A 618 20.64 27.30 19.88
CA LEU A 618 19.93 28.57 19.79
C LEU A 618 19.75 29.29 21.16
N ASN A 619 20.32 28.73 22.25
CA ASN A 619 20.21 29.22 23.63
C ASN A 619 18.76 29.50 24.09
N LEU A 620 17.83 28.58 23.80
CA LEU A 620 16.40 28.77 24.09
C LEU A 620 16.08 28.52 25.57
N GLY A 621 15.64 29.57 26.27
CA GLY A 621 15.30 29.54 27.69
C GLY A 621 13.81 29.44 27.98
N GLY A 622 13.45 28.87 29.14
CA GLY A 622 12.09 28.87 29.68
C GLY A 622 11.00 28.41 28.69
N ASN A 623 10.10 29.31 28.32
CA ASN A 623 8.98 29.03 27.41
C ASN A 623 9.28 29.32 25.92
N GLU A 624 10.46 29.80 25.54
CA GLU A 624 10.74 30.27 24.18
C GLU A 624 10.50 29.19 23.11
N PHE A 625 10.90 27.94 23.37
CA PHE A 625 10.60 26.83 22.46
C PHE A 625 9.08 26.60 22.28
N ASN A 626 8.30 26.69 23.37
CA ASN A 626 6.85 26.56 23.32
C ASN A 626 6.22 27.74 22.54
N THR A 627 6.74 28.95 22.72
CA THR A 627 6.34 30.12 21.93
C THR A 627 6.62 29.91 20.43
N ALA A 628 7.78 29.34 20.06
CA ALA A 628 8.08 29.04 18.66
C ALA A 628 7.09 28.04 18.03
N LEU A 629 6.63 27.03 18.77
CA LEU A 629 5.59 26.11 18.27
C LEU A 629 4.20 26.77 18.18
N VAL A 630 3.85 27.63 19.13
CA VAL A 630 2.56 28.33 19.16
C VAL A 630 2.45 29.37 18.05
N VAL A 631 3.55 30.07 17.72
CA VAL A 631 3.58 31.09 16.66
C VAL A 631 3.23 30.53 15.29
N PHE A 632 3.46 29.24 15.02
CA PHE A 632 3.00 28.58 13.79
C PHE A 632 1.46 28.58 13.67
N PHE A 633 0.74 28.31 14.77
CA PHE A 633 -0.73 28.18 14.74
C PHE A 633 -1.45 29.53 14.55
N ALA A 634 -0.87 30.66 14.99
CA ALA A 634 -1.52 31.96 14.89
C ALA A 634 -1.83 32.41 13.44
N PRO A 635 -0.87 32.49 12.51
CA PRO A 635 -1.16 32.76 11.10
C PRO A 635 -1.93 31.61 10.45
N TYR A 636 -1.67 30.35 10.82
CA TYR A 636 -2.39 29.20 10.29
C TYR A 636 -3.91 29.38 10.46
N VAL A 637 -4.38 29.68 11.68
CA VAL A 637 -5.81 29.87 11.98
C VAL A 637 -6.40 31.11 11.30
N LEU A 638 -5.61 32.19 11.18
CA LEU A 638 -6.06 33.45 10.57
C LEU A 638 -6.16 33.39 9.04
N PHE A 639 -5.23 32.72 8.37
CA PHE A 639 -5.13 32.68 6.90
C PHE A 639 -5.86 31.50 6.26
N GLU A 640 -6.31 30.49 7.01
CA GLU A 640 -7.13 29.36 6.53
C GLU A 640 -8.31 29.81 5.64
N ILE A 641 -9.21 30.66 6.13
CA ILE A 641 -10.41 31.09 5.38
C ILE A 641 -10.03 31.96 4.15
N PRO A 642 -9.18 33.00 4.26
CA PRO A 642 -8.68 33.74 3.09
C PRO A 642 -8.00 32.84 2.05
N SER A 643 -7.16 31.90 2.50
CA SER A 643 -6.40 31.03 1.59
C SER A 643 -7.28 30.04 0.84
N ASN A 644 -8.30 29.47 1.49
CA ASN A 644 -9.27 28.61 0.81
C ASN A 644 -10.19 29.40 -0.13
N ALA A 645 -10.33 30.73 0.06
CA ALA A 645 -10.98 31.60 -0.92
C ALA A 645 -10.10 31.86 -2.15
N LEU A 646 -8.77 32.01 -1.99
CA LEU A 646 -7.83 32.17 -3.09
C LEU A 646 -7.78 30.95 -4.03
N LEU A 647 -8.05 29.73 -3.52
CA LEU A 647 -8.22 28.50 -4.32
C LEU A 647 -9.38 28.56 -5.34
N LYS A 648 -10.27 29.57 -5.27
CA LYS A 648 -11.27 29.82 -6.33
C LYS A 648 -10.75 30.71 -7.46
N HIS A 649 -9.76 31.55 -7.18
CA HIS A 649 -9.15 32.48 -8.14
C HIS A 649 -7.97 31.84 -8.86
N PHE A 650 -7.19 31.00 -8.17
CA PHE A 650 -6.09 30.23 -8.74
C PHE A 650 -6.50 28.79 -9.06
N LYS A 651 -5.85 28.17 -10.04
CA LYS A 651 -6.01 26.74 -10.29
C LYS A 651 -5.38 25.92 -9.16
N PRO A 652 -6.02 24.81 -8.72
CA PRO A 652 -5.50 23.96 -7.64
C PRO A 652 -4.03 23.55 -7.79
N HIS A 653 -3.58 23.13 -8.98
CA HIS A 653 -2.18 22.73 -9.19
C HIS A 653 -1.18 23.87 -9.00
N VAL A 654 -1.55 25.11 -9.35
CA VAL A 654 -0.70 26.30 -9.17
C VAL A 654 -0.64 26.67 -7.69
N TRP A 655 -1.79 26.78 -7.03
CA TRP A 655 -1.87 27.26 -5.65
C TRP A 655 -1.19 26.30 -4.66
N LEU A 656 -1.55 25.01 -4.71
CA LEU A 656 -1.01 24.01 -3.79
C LEU A 656 0.50 23.80 -3.98
N SER A 657 0.99 23.79 -5.22
CA SER A 657 2.42 23.64 -5.48
C SER A 657 3.21 24.87 -5.08
N LEU A 658 2.67 26.07 -5.25
CA LEU A 658 3.28 27.32 -4.77
C LEU A 658 3.39 27.34 -3.24
N CYS A 659 2.30 27.03 -2.52
CA CYS A 659 2.31 26.91 -1.07
C CYS A 659 3.36 25.90 -0.58
N MET A 660 3.46 24.74 -1.23
CA MET A 660 4.42 23.69 -0.86
C MET A 660 5.87 24.00 -1.22
N PHE A 661 6.10 24.69 -2.34
CA PHE A 661 7.44 25.16 -2.70
C PHE A 661 7.94 26.21 -1.71
N LEU A 662 7.08 27.16 -1.32
CA LEU A 662 7.39 28.14 -0.29
C LEU A 662 7.56 27.47 1.08
N PHE A 663 6.73 26.48 1.44
CA PHE A 663 6.90 25.69 2.66
C PHE A 663 8.28 25.02 2.71
N GLY A 664 8.67 24.28 1.66
CA GLY A 664 9.99 23.66 1.57
C GLY A 664 11.14 24.67 1.65
N LEU A 665 10.99 25.84 1.02
CA LEU A 665 11.98 26.91 1.06
C LEU A 665 12.13 27.50 2.47
N ILE A 666 11.04 27.74 3.18
CA ILE A 666 11.07 28.26 4.56
C ILE A 666 11.62 27.20 5.53
N THR A 667 11.28 25.92 5.35
CA THR A 667 11.88 24.80 6.10
C THR A 667 13.39 24.71 5.86
N LEU A 668 13.85 24.87 4.62
CA LEU A 668 15.28 24.93 4.31
C LEU A 668 15.95 26.12 5.03
N LEU A 669 15.35 27.31 4.99
CA LEU A 669 15.84 28.50 5.70
C LEU A 669 15.87 28.32 7.23
N GLN A 670 14.95 27.54 7.80
CA GLN A 670 14.90 27.23 9.23
C GLN A 670 16.17 26.53 9.74
N GLY A 671 16.79 25.66 8.93
CA GLY A 671 18.08 25.03 9.27
C GLY A 671 19.26 26.00 9.38
N PHE A 672 19.16 27.19 8.77
CA PHE A 672 20.18 28.24 8.82
C PHE A 672 19.96 29.26 9.94
N THR A 673 18.87 29.15 10.71
CA THR A 673 18.59 30.06 11.83
C THR A 673 19.69 29.98 12.92
N GLN A 674 19.96 31.11 13.58
CA GLN A 674 21.05 31.25 14.57
C GLN A 674 20.57 31.82 15.91
N ASN A 675 19.28 32.16 16.04
CA ASN A 675 18.69 32.71 17.26
C ASN A 675 17.18 32.44 17.31
N PHE A 676 16.59 32.64 18.49
CA PHE A 676 15.16 32.52 18.74
C PHE A 676 14.30 33.30 17.73
N SER A 677 14.66 34.55 17.41
CA SER A 677 13.87 35.40 16.50
C SER A 677 13.83 34.86 15.07
N GLY A 678 14.92 34.26 14.58
CA GLY A 678 14.96 33.58 13.29
C GLY A 678 14.03 32.37 13.24
N LEU A 679 14.05 31.53 14.29
CA LEU A 679 13.16 30.38 14.40
C LEU A 679 11.68 30.81 14.46
N VAL A 680 11.36 31.84 15.24
CA VAL A 680 10.00 32.41 15.33
C VAL A 680 9.53 32.96 13.99
N ALA A 681 10.40 33.65 13.24
CA ALA A 681 10.07 34.18 11.92
C ALA A 681 9.77 33.05 10.91
N THR A 682 10.59 32.00 10.84
CA THR A 682 10.32 30.86 9.95
C THR A 682 9.03 30.14 10.35
N ARG A 683 8.78 29.95 11.65
CA ARG A 683 7.54 29.35 12.17
C ARG A 683 6.28 30.14 11.76
N PHE A 684 6.34 31.47 11.81
CA PHE A 684 5.25 32.32 11.36
C PHE A 684 4.96 32.13 9.86
N PHE A 685 5.99 32.22 9.00
CA PHE A 685 5.80 32.07 7.55
C PHE A 685 5.38 30.64 7.14
N LEU A 686 5.86 29.59 7.83
CA LEU A 686 5.36 28.22 7.64
C LEU A 686 3.85 28.13 7.88
N GLY A 687 3.36 28.73 8.98
CA GLY A 687 1.92 28.75 9.28
C GLY A 687 1.09 29.52 8.24
N VAL A 688 1.63 30.59 7.65
CA VAL A 688 0.97 31.32 6.54
C VAL A 688 0.82 30.44 5.29
N VAL A 689 1.85 29.69 4.91
CA VAL A 689 1.80 28.90 3.65
C VAL A 689 1.10 27.55 3.81
N GLU A 690 1.19 26.91 4.99
CA GLU A 690 0.50 25.65 5.26
C GLU A 690 -1.02 25.82 5.38
N SER A 691 -1.51 27.01 5.78
CA SER A 691 -2.96 27.31 5.85
C SER A 691 -3.66 27.17 4.50
N GLY A 692 -2.92 27.22 3.39
CA GLY A 692 -3.44 27.03 2.03
C GLY A 692 -3.41 25.58 1.53
N VAL A 693 -2.86 24.65 2.31
CA VAL A 693 -2.62 23.27 1.90
C VAL A 693 -3.68 22.32 2.43
N PHE A 694 -3.80 22.19 3.76
CA PHE A 694 -4.64 21.17 4.39
C PHE A 694 -6.15 21.33 4.13
N PRO A 695 -6.79 22.51 4.26
CA PRO A 695 -8.23 22.66 3.98
C PRO A 695 -8.53 22.55 2.48
N ALA A 696 -7.58 22.97 1.62
CA ALA A 696 -7.70 22.87 0.18
C ALA A 696 -7.68 21.41 -0.30
N CYS A 697 -6.89 20.53 0.33
CA CYS A 697 -6.91 19.10 0.04
C CYS A 697 -8.29 18.47 0.33
N PHE A 698 -8.90 18.74 1.49
CA PHE A 698 -10.25 18.25 1.78
C PHE A 698 -11.30 18.84 0.83
N TYR A 699 -11.17 20.13 0.50
CA TYR A 699 -12.05 20.78 -0.47
C TYR A 699 -11.99 20.10 -1.84
N LEU A 700 -10.80 19.75 -2.35
CA LEU A 700 -10.65 19.00 -3.59
C LEU A 700 -11.26 17.60 -3.51
N ILE A 701 -11.00 16.84 -2.43
CA ILE A 701 -11.60 15.51 -2.26
C ILE A 701 -13.14 15.61 -2.16
N ALA A 702 -13.69 16.68 -1.55
CA ALA A 702 -15.13 16.93 -1.52
C ALA A 702 -15.74 17.22 -2.91
N MET A 703 -14.96 17.67 -3.89
CA MET A 703 -15.42 17.94 -5.25
C MET A 703 -15.26 16.75 -6.19
N TRP A 704 -14.35 15.82 -5.90
CA TRP A 704 -14.07 14.66 -6.76
C TRP A 704 -14.90 13.40 -6.45
N TYR A 705 -15.49 13.28 -5.25
CA TYR A 705 -16.14 12.04 -4.79
C TYR A 705 -17.55 12.24 -4.24
N LYS A 706 -18.39 11.20 -4.37
CA LYS A 706 -19.71 11.11 -3.74
C LYS A 706 -19.61 11.02 -2.22
N ARG A 707 -20.63 11.52 -1.52
CA ARG A 707 -20.73 11.50 -0.05
C ARG A 707 -20.63 10.08 0.53
N ALA A 708 -21.19 9.08 -0.15
CA ALA A 708 -21.16 7.67 0.27
C ALA A 708 -19.83 6.93 0.00
N GLU A 709 -18.84 7.61 -0.57
CA GLU A 709 -17.56 7.02 -0.99
C GLU A 709 -16.34 7.80 -0.50
N ALA A 710 -16.56 8.99 0.06
CA ALA A 710 -15.51 9.89 0.46
C ALA A 710 -14.74 9.39 1.70
N GLN A 711 -15.33 8.57 2.59
CA GLN A 711 -14.75 8.31 3.90
C GLN A 711 -13.41 7.59 3.82
N LYS A 712 -13.31 6.51 3.04
CA LYS A 712 -12.03 5.80 2.82
C LYS A 712 -10.92 6.72 2.30
N ARG A 713 -11.27 7.68 1.45
CA ARG A 713 -10.31 8.58 0.78
C ARG A 713 -9.88 9.72 1.71
N TYR A 714 -10.82 10.28 2.47
CA TYR A 714 -10.54 11.21 3.57
C TYR A 714 -9.63 10.56 4.62
N SER A 715 -9.93 9.33 5.05
CA SER A 715 -9.12 8.62 6.05
C SER A 715 -7.75 8.23 5.51
N PHE A 716 -7.62 7.80 4.26
CA PHE A 716 -6.30 7.52 3.65
C PHE A 716 -5.45 8.78 3.51
N PHE A 717 -6.04 9.90 3.06
CA PHE A 717 -5.38 11.21 3.03
C PHE A 717 -4.93 11.66 4.42
N PHE A 718 -5.83 11.63 5.41
CA PHE A 718 -5.53 12.02 6.79
C PHE A 718 -4.44 11.14 7.42
N SER A 719 -4.41 9.85 7.06
CA SER A 719 -3.41 8.88 7.53
C SER A 719 -1.99 9.18 7.04
N SER A 720 -1.80 10.16 6.14
CA SER A 720 -0.48 10.75 5.89
C SER A 720 0.18 11.30 7.17
N THR A 721 -0.62 11.74 8.16
CA THR A 721 -0.14 12.14 9.50
C THR A 721 0.44 10.97 10.30
N THR A 722 -0.22 9.81 10.29
CA THR A 722 0.26 8.62 11.03
C THR A 722 1.48 8.00 10.35
N LEU A 723 1.55 8.07 9.01
CA LEU A 723 2.75 7.75 8.24
C LEU A 723 3.89 8.71 8.59
N ALA A 724 3.68 10.03 8.55
CA ALA A 724 4.70 11.02 8.95
C ALA A 724 5.17 10.82 10.40
N GLY A 725 4.27 10.49 11.33
CA GLY A 725 4.62 10.16 12.73
C GLY A 725 5.48 8.90 12.85
N GLY A 726 5.19 7.84 12.08
CA GLY A 726 5.97 6.60 12.06
C GLY A 726 7.32 6.73 11.34
N PHE A 727 7.38 7.47 10.23
CA PHE A 727 8.60 7.64 9.43
C PHE A 727 9.52 8.75 9.94
N GLY A 728 8.98 9.83 10.53
CA GLY A 728 9.76 11.00 10.95
C GLY A 728 10.83 10.68 12.01
N GLY A 729 10.50 9.86 13.01
CA GLY A 729 11.46 9.40 14.04
C GLY A 729 12.60 8.54 13.46
N LEU A 730 12.31 7.70 12.46
CA LEU A 730 13.31 6.90 11.74
C LEU A 730 14.21 7.78 10.86
N LEU A 731 13.61 8.69 10.08
CA LEU A 731 14.32 9.62 9.21
C LEU A 731 15.25 10.53 10.01
N ALA A 732 14.77 11.11 11.11
CA ALA A 732 15.57 11.94 12.00
C ALA A 732 16.69 11.14 12.69
N SER A 733 16.45 9.87 13.06
CA SER A 733 17.49 8.99 13.61
C SER A 733 18.59 8.65 12.59
N ALA A 734 18.27 8.62 11.30
CA ALA A 734 19.25 8.42 10.22
C ALA A 734 20.04 9.70 9.94
N ILE A 735 19.36 10.85 9.77
CA ILE A 735 19.98 12.16 9.50
C ILE A 735 20.80 12.65 10.70
N GLY A 736 20.38 12.34 11.94
CA GLY A 736 21.09 12.69 13.16
C GLY A 736 22.52 12.13 13.26
N LYS A 737 22.88 11.12 12.44
CA LYS A 737 24.26 10.64 12.30
C LYS A 737 25.20 11.62 11.57
N MET A 738 24.66 12.69 10.98
CA MET A 738 25.41 13.76 10.33
C MET A 738 25.81 14.89 11.31
N ASP A 739 25.68 14.67 12.61
CA ASP A 739 26.11 15.62 13.64
C ASP A 739 27.63 15.92 13.52
N GLY A 740 27.99 17.20 13.57
CA GLY A 740 29.36 17.68 13.36
C GLY A 740 29.79 17.79 11.89
N LEU A 741 29.03 17.27 10.93
CA LEU A 741 29.38 17.33 9.51
C LEU A 741 29.33 18.80 9.02
N ARG A 742 30.47 19.29 8.51
CA ARG A 742 30.73 20.71 8.18
C ARG A 742 30.54 21.68 9.37
N GLY A 743 30.66 21.21 10.60
CA GLY A 743 30.51 22.05 11.80
C GLY A 743 29.06 22.38 12.17
N TYR A 744 28.07 21.78 11.50
CA TYR A 744 26.66 21.91 11.87
C TYR A 744 26.21 20.73 12.75
N ARG A 745 25.37 21.04 13.74
CA ARG A 745 24.67 20.03 14.54
C ARG A 745 23.58 19.32 13.72
N GLY A 746 23.30 18.07 14.05
CA GLY A 746 22.38 17.18 13.33
C GLY A 746 20.99 17.77 13.11
N TRP A 747 20.50 18.62 14.02
CA TRP A 747 19.20 19.29 13.89
C TRP A 747 19.06 20.15 12.63
N ARG A 748 20.16 20.79 12.18
CA ARG A 748 20.15 21.66 10.98
C ARG A 748 19.98 20.85 9.71
N TRP A 749 20.66 19.69 9.64
CA TRP A 749 20.60 18.78 8.50
C TRP A 749 19.21 18.21 8.28
N ILE A 750 18.42 17.98 9.33
CA ILE A 750 17.02 17.54 9.23
C ILE A 750 16.23 18.52 8.35
N PHE A 751 16.21 19.81 8.72
CA PHE A 751 15.46 20.84 8.00
C PHE A 751 16.01 21.17 6.61
N ILE A 752 17.34 21.16 6.44
CA ILE A 752 17.96 21.44 5.13
C ILE A 752 17.59 20.34 4.12
N ILE A 753 17.68 19.06 4.51
CA ILE A 753 17.36 17.94 3.63
C ILE A 753 15.85 17.86 3.37
N GLU A 754 15.02 17.98 4.42
CA GLU A 754 13.56 18.00 4.31
C GLU A 754 13.05 19.12 3.41
N GLY A 755 13.53 20.35 3.62
CA GLY A 755 13.15 21.52 2.84
C GLY A 755 13.54 21.37 1.36
N LEU A 756 14.76 20.91 1.09
CA LEU A 756 15.24 20.67 -0.28
C LEU A 756 14.42 19.58 -1.00
N VAL A 757 14.14 18.46 -0.33
CA VAL A 757 13.27 17.40 -0.87
C VAL A 757 11.86 17.94 -1.13
N THR A 758 11.32 18.76 -0.23
CA THR A 758 9.99 19.35 -0.37
C THR A 758 9.92 20.35 -1.55
N CYS A 759 10.96 21.16 -1.76
CA CYS A 759 11.06 22.02 -2.96
C CYS A 759 11.12 21.19 -4.25
N LEU A 760 11.93 20.13 -4.30
CA LEU A 760 12.04 19.27 -5.49
C LEU A 760 10.72 18.54 -5.79
N VAL A 761 10.08 17.97 -4.76
CA VAL A 761 8.80 17.28 -4.92
C VAL A 761 7.69 18.26 -5.31
N SER A 762 7.59 19.45 -4.71
CA SER A 762 6.57 20.44 -5.08
C SER A 762 6.68 20.90 -6.54
N ALA A 763 7.89 21.01 -7.10
CA ALA A 763 8.09 21.27 -8.53
C ALA A 763 7.57 20.12 -9.43
N ILE A 764 7.67 18.87 -8.99
CA ILE A 764 7.06 17.72 -9.68
C ILE A 764 5.53 17.73 -9.50
N LEU A 765 5.05 18.06 -8.31
CA LEU A 765 3.62 18.10 -7.98
C LEU A 765 2.85 19.14 -8.81
N TYR A 766 3.49 20.22 -9.27
CA TYR A 766 2.92 21.18 -10.21
C TYR A 766 2.33 20.52 -11.46
N PHE A 767 2.94 19.43 -11.94
CA PHE A 767 2.46 18.66 -13.11
C PHE A 767 1.56 17.47 -12.75
N ALA A 768 1.44 17.12 -11.46
CA ALA A 768 0.74 15.93 -10.98
C ALA A 768 -0.59 16.23 -10.26
N ILE A 769 -0.72 17.39 -9.63
CA ILE A 769 -1.97 17.81 -8.97
C ILE A 769 -3.06 17.97 -10.03
N SER A 770 -4.21 17.33 -9.79
CA SER A 770 -5.38 17.48 -10.65
C SER A 770 -6.20 18.71 -10.23
N ASP A 771 -6.64 19.47 -11.23
CA ASP A 771 -7.60 20.57 -11.06
C ASP A 771 -9.02 20.04 -10.75
N PHE A 772 -10.04 20.88 -10.87
CA PHE A 772 -11.43 20.49 -10.70
C PHE A 772 -11.92 19.55 -11.83
N PRO A 773 -12.95 18.71 -11.60
CA PRO A 773 -13.47 17.76 -12.59
C PRO A 773 -13.84 18.40 -13.93
N GLU A 774 -14.24 19.67 -13.96
CA GLU A 774 -14.62 20.41 -15.16
C GLU A 774 -13.43 20.90 -16.00
N GLU A 775 -12.20 20.88 -15.46
CA GLU A 775 -11.01 21.44 -16.12
C GLU A 775 -9.93 20.39 -16.46
N VAL A 776 -10.04 19.15 -15.98
CA VAL A 776 -9.03 18.12 -16.30
C VAL A 776 -8.96 17.80 -17.79
N THR A 777 -7.73 17.48 -18.22
CA THR A 777 -7.33 17.13 -19.59
C THR A 777 -7.08 15.63 -19.79
N TRP A 778 -7.01 14.85 -18.69
CA TRP A 778 -6.67 13.41 -18.71
C TRP A 778 -7.91 12.47 -18.65
N LEU A 779 -9.09 13.03 -18.46
CA LEU A 779 -10.37 12.35 -18.73
C LEU A 779 -10.79 12.64 -20.17
N SER A 780 -11.39 11.65 -20.84
CA SER A 780 -12.09 11.89 -22.12
C SER A 780 -13.30 12.79 -21.90
N ALA A 781 -13.80 13.42 -22.97
CA ALA A 781 -15.00 14.26 -22.88
C ALA A 781 -16.21 13.49 -22.31
N GLU A 782 -16.37 12.23 -22.70
CA GLU A 782 -17.45 11.36 -22.22
C GLU A 782 -17.28 10.98 -20.73
N GLU A 783 -16.08 10.58 -20.30
CA GLU A 783 -15.78 10.32 -18.88
C GLU A 783 -16.01 11.56 -18.01
N LYS A 784 -15.74 12.74 -18.57
CA LYS A 784 -15.86 14.05 -17.89
C LYS A 784 -17.32 14.45 -17.68
N GLU A 785 -18.18 14.31 -18.69
CA GLU A 785 -19.62 14.53 -18.53
C GLU A 785 -20.27 13.47 -17.63
N PHE A 786 -19.81 12.21 -17.69
CA PHE A 786 -20.21 11.18 -16.74
C PHE A 786 -19.89 11.57 -15.29
N VAL A 787 -18.66 12.01 -15.00
CA VAL A 787 -18.26 12.46 -13.65
C VAL A 787 -19.08 13.68 -13.19
N LYS A 788 -19.35 14.65 -14.07
CA LYS A 788 -20.22 15.79 -13.76
C LYS A 788 -21.66 15.35 -13.42
N ALA A 789 -22.30 14.56 -14.27
CA ALA A 789 -23.67 14.07 -14.05
C ALA A 789 -23.76 13.25 -12.75
N ARG A 790 -22.77 12.39 -12.52
CA ARG A 790 -22.62 11.56 -11.32
C ARG A 790 -22.51 12.38 -10.02
N LEU A 791 -21.82 13.51 -10.04
CA LEU A 791 -21.69 14.41 -8.89
C LEU A 791 -22.93 15.30 -8.73
N TYR A 792 -23.50 15.76 -9.84
CA TYR A 792 -24.73 16.56 -9.88
C TYR A 792 -25.90 15.86 -9.16
N GLU A 793 -26.09 14.56 -9.38
CA GLU A 793 -27.16 13.79 -8.72
C GLU A 793 -27.00 13.69 -7.19
N ASP A 794 -25.76 13.72 -6.67
CA ASP A 794 -25.49 13.61 -5.23
C ASP A 794 -25.58 14.96 -4.49
N VAL A 795 -25.20 16.08 -5.13
CA VAL A 795 -25.05 17.38 -4.45
C VAL A 795 -25.68 18.59 -5.15
N GLY A 796 -26.27 18.42 -6.34
CA GLY A 796 -26.94 19.47 -7.10
C GLY A 796 -26.03 20.41 -7.89
N HIS A 797 -26.64 21.32 -8.66
CA HIS A 797 -25.91 22.24 -9.55
C HIS A 797 -24.98 23.17 -8.76
N SER A 798 -23.68 22.98 -8.91
CA SER A 798 -22.67 23.78 -8.23
C SER A 798 -22.01 24.73 -9.23
N LYS A 799 -22.49 25.98 -9.32
CA LYS A 799 -21.85 27.00 -10.19
C LYS A 799 -20.59 27.55 -9.52
N ARG A 800 -19.49 27.59 -10.27
CA ARG A 800 -18.18 28.13 -9.84
C ARG A 800 -18.13 29.66 -9.78
N HIS A 801 -19.03 30.35 -10.47
CA HIS A 801 -18.85 31.75 -10.90
C HIS A 801 -19.16 32.86 -9.89
N ASP A 802 -19.77 32.57 -8.74
CA ASP A 802 -20.06 33.61 -7.76
C ASP A 802 -18.81 33.91 -6.90
N PRO A 803 -18.30 35.16 -6.85
CA PRO A 803 -17.13 35.52 -6.04
C PRO A 803 -17.46 35.47 -4.54
N LEU A 804 -16.50 35.02 -3.73
CA LEU A 804 -16.61 35.06 -2.26
C LEU A 804 -16.52 36.50 -1.77
N THR A 805 -17.66 37.08 -1.40
CA THR A 805 -17.71 38.38 -0.71
C THR A 805 -17.64 38.19 0.80
N VAL A 806 -17.12 39.18 1.54
CA VAL A 806 -17.11 39.18 3.01
C VAL A 806 -18.52 38.94 3.58
N LYS A 807 -19.55 39.48 2.94
CA LYS A 807 -20.96 39.25 3.30
C LYS A 807 -21.36 37.77 3.20
N SER A 808 -21.00 37.08 2.11
CA SER A 808 -21.29 35.65 1.94
C SER A 808 -20.61 34.78 3.01
N VAL A 809 -19.41 35.15 3.49
CA VAL A 809 -18.74 34.46 4.60
C VAL A 809 -19.56 34.57 5.90
N PHE A 810 -20.02 35.77 6.26
CA PHE A 810 -20.87 35.97 7.44
C PHE A 810 -22.23 35.26 7.34
N GLU A 811 -22.76 35.04 6.14
CA GLU A 811 -24.00 34.26 5.93
C GLU A 811 -23.80 32.77 6.22
N VAL A 812 -22.63 32.19 5.93
CA VAL A 812 -22.29 30.81 6.32
C VAL A 812 -22.27 30.67 7.85
N PHE A 813 -21.68 31.64 8.56
CA PHE A 813 -21.55 31.63 10.02
C PHE A 813 -22.86 31.71 10.81
N LYS A 814 -23.98 32.08 10.17
CA LYS A 814 -25.31 32.08 10.82
C LYS A 814 -25.86 30.66 11.06
N ASP A 815 -25.33 29.64 10.38
CA ASP A 815 -25.77 28.26 10.56
C ASP A 815 -25.06 27.60 11.75
N TRP A 816 -25.84 27.21 12.76
CA TRP A 816 -25.35 26.52 13.96
C TRP A 816 -24.50 25.28 13.64
N LYS A 817 -24.78 24.60 12.50
CA LYS A 817 -24.02 23.43 12.05
C LYS A 817 -22.55 23.74 11.84
N ILE A 818 -22.21 24.94 11.35
CA ILE A 818 -20.83 25.37 11.09
C ILE A 818 -20.06 25.49 12.41
N ILE A 819 -20.66 26.16 13.40
CA ILE A 819 -20.07 26.33 14.73
C ILE A 819 -19.86 24.97 15.42
N VAL A 820 -20.89 24.10 15.42
CA VAL A 820 -20.77 22.76 16.01
C VAL A 820 -19.75 21.89 15.25
N GLY A 821 -19.67 22.00 13.93
CA GLY A 821 -18.66 21.33 13.10
C GLY A 821 -17.21 21.65 13.51
N GLY A 822 -16.96 22.92 13.89
CA GLY A 822 -15.70 23.34 14.50
C GLY A 822 -15.45 22.65 15.84
N PHE A 823 -16.42 22.66 16.76
CA PHE A 823 -16.29 22.01 18.07
C PHE A 823 -16.10 20.48 18.01
N MET A 824 -16.71 19.80 17.03
CA MET A 824 -16.51 18.35 16.82
C MET A 824 -15.03 18.02 16.60
N TYR A 825 -14.34 18.77 15.73
CA TYR A 825 -12.93 18.58 15.42
C TYR A 825 -12.00 19.13 16.51
N PHE A 826 -12.32 20.30 17.07
CA PHE A 826 -11.60 20.94 18.18
C PHE A 826 -11.48 20.07 19.43
N GLY A 827 -12.50 19.26 19.75
CA GLY A 827 -12.42 18.33 20.88
C GLY A 827 -11.43 17.16 20.70
N LEU A 828 -11.16 16.72 19.46
CA LEU A 828 -10.16 15.66 19.22
C LEU A 828 -8.77 16.18 18.87
N ILE A 829 -8.65 17.39 18.35
CA ILE A 829 -7.35 17.94 17.92
C ILE A 829 -6.44 18.32 19.10
N VAL A 830 -7.00 18.70 20.26
CA VAL A 830 -6.23 18.87 21.50
C VAL A 830 -5.54 17.55 21.92
N PRO A 831 -6.26 16.43 22.16
CA PRO A 831 -5.62 15.17 22.54
C PRO A 831 -4.76 14.55 21.42
N ALA A 832 -5.07 14.80 20.14
CA ALA A 832 -4.26 14.28 19.04
C ALA A 832 -2.94 15.05 18.83
N TYR A 833 -2.91 16.38 18.94
CA TYR A 833 -1.64 17.13 18.98
C TYR A 833 -0.89 16.85 20.28
N SER A 834 -1.61 16.68 21.40
CA SER A 834 -1.07 16.13 22.65
C SER A 834 -0.75 14.62 22.57
N TYR A 835 -0.81 14.02 21.37
CA TYR A 835 -0.28 12.69 21.06
C TYR A 835 0.83 12.74 19.97
N GLY A 836 0.70 13.60 18.96
CA GLY A 836 1.65 13.67 17.85
C GLY A 836 2.87 14.55 18.12
N GLN A 837 2.70 15.62 18.90
CA GLN A 837 3.72 16.62 19.16
C GLN A 837 4.48 16.24 20.44
N LEU A 838 5.22 15.12 20.39
CA LEU A 838 5.56 14.30 21.57
C LEU A 838 7.06 13.83 21.60
N SER A 839 8.08 14.61 22.02
CA SER A 839 9.46 14.18 22.46
C SER A 839 10.35 15.33 23.02
N ALA A 840 11.31 15.21 23.95
CA ALA A 840 11.55 14.33 25.13
C ALA A 840 12.82 14.78 25.94
N THR A 841 12.74 15.00 27.28
CA THR A 841 13.93 15.06 28.19
C THR A 841 13.63 14.73 29.66
N SER A 842 14.22 13.64 30.18
CA SER A 842 14.65 13.49 31.59
C SER A 842 15.44 12.18 31.78
N PHE A 843 16.77 12.23 31.60
CA PHE A 843 17.71 11.32 32.29
C PHE A 843 19.18 11.78 32.23
N HIS A 844 19.56 12.66 31.28
CA HIS A 844 20.94 13.17 31.16
C HIS A 844 21.20 14.52 31.87
N ALA A 845 20.32 14.93 32.79
CA ALA A 845 20.45 16.18 33.56
C ALA A 845 21.00 15.97 34.99
N SER A 846 21.59 14.80 35.30
CA SER A 846 22.13 14.52 36.64
C SER A 846 23.61 14.91 36.83
N LEU A 847 24.27 15.49 35.81
CA LEU A 847 25.72 15.76 35.84
C LEU A 847 26.14 17.10 35.20
N ALA A 848 25.20 17.97 34.82
CA ALA A 848 25.51 19.18 34.05
C ALA A 848 24.96 20.50 34.63
N ASP A 849 23.66 20.60 34.97
CA ASP A 849 23.10 21.84 35.53
C ASP A 849 21.74 21.64 36.22
N PRO A 850 21.50 22.09 37.47
CA PRO A 850 20.20 22.00 38.15
C PRO A 850 19.12 22.98 37.66
N GLU A 851 19.46 24.05 36.91
CA GLU A 851 18.55 25.20 36.70
C GLU A 851 17.58 25.10 35.49
N TYR A 852 17.64 24.05 34.66
CA TYR A 852 16.92 24.03 33.36
C TYR A 852 15.85 22.92 33.19
N PRO A 853 14.59 23.15 33.61
CA PRO A 853 13.47 22.24 33.36
C PRO A 853 13.00 22.32 31.88
N CYS A 854 13.59 21.48 31.02
CA CYS A 854 13.24 21.41 29.60
C CYS A 854 11.81 20.91 29.36
N ALA A 855 10.92 21.83 28.97
CA ALA A 855 9.51 21.54 28.78
C ALA A 855 9.13 20.95 27.40
N ALA A 856 7.96 20.32 27.48
CA ALA A 856 7.05 19.87 26.43
C ALA A 856 7.36 18.54 25.75
N TYR A 857 6.25 17.88 25.38
CA TYR A 857 6.16 16.71 24.51
C TYR A 857 6.51 15.37 25.21
N PHE A 858 5.82 14.28 24.88
CA PHE A 858 5.37 13.26 25.86
C PHE A 858 5.35 11.73 25.45
N ALA A 859 5.38 11.24 24.18
CA ALA A 859 5.23 9.77 23.88
C ALA A 859 6.57 9.03 23.79
N PRO A 860 7.48 9.37 22.87
CA PRO A 860 8.91 9.20 23.06
C PRO A 860 9.38 9.56 24.49
N SER A 861 8.80 10.57 25.13
CA SER A 861 9.17 10.94 26.51
C SER A 861 8.68 9.95 27.56
N ILE A 862 7.45 9.42 27.46
CA ILE A 862 7.01 8.26 28.28
C ILE A 862 7.95 7.11 28.00
N ILE A 863 8.08 6.72 26.73
CA ILE A 863 8.85 5.53 26.34
C ILE A 863 10.31 5.65 26.85
N GLN A 864 10.89 6.85 26.84
CA GLN A 864 12.17 7.14 27.46
C GLN A 864 12.13 7.11 29.00
N SER A 865 11.08 7.64 29.65
CA SER A 865 10.89 7.52 31.11
C SER A 865 10.59 6.09 31.57
N LEU A 866 10.21 5.18 30.66
CA LEU A 866 10.18 3.72 30.90
C LEU A 866 11.61 3.10 30.89
N GLY A 867 12.67 3.91 30.78
CA GLY A 867 14.08 3.48 30.82
C GLY A 867 14.71 3.16 29.46
N ASN A 868 14.13 3.62 28.34
CA ASN A 868 14.66 3.31 27.00
C ASN A 868 15.65 4.38 26.48
N GLY A 869 16.75 3.92 25.88
CA GLY A 869 17.71 4.78 25.18
C GLY A 869 17.13 5.42 23.91
N MET A 870 17.68 6.58 23.51
CA MET A 870 17.12 7.47 22.48
C MET A 870 16.65 6.77 21.19
N ILE A 871 17.46 5.87 20.62
CA ILE A 871 17.12 5.14 19.39
C ILE A 871 15.99 4.12 19.62
N ARG A 872 16.05 3.38 20.74
CA ARG A 872 15.00 2.40 21.12
C ARG A 872 13.66 3.09 21.35
N THR A 873 13.70 4.29 21.93
CA THR A 873 12.53 5.14 22.12
C THR A 873 11.85 5.52 20.80
N GLN A 874 12.62 6.01 19.82
CA GLN A 874 12.10 6.37 18.49
C GLN A 874 11.54 5.15 17.72
N LEU A 875 12.16 3.98 17.88
CA LEU A 875 11.64 2.72 17.31
C LEU A 875 10.32 2.28 17.97
N LEU A 876 10.21 2.38 19.29
CA LEU A 876 9.01 1.99 20.06
C LEU A 876 7.82 2.95 19.86
N SER A 877 8.02 4.16 19.33
CA SER A 877 6.92 5.04 18.91
C SER A 877 6.27 4.65 17.58
N VAL A 878 6.91 3.82 16.74
CA VAL A 878 6.36 3.44 15.42
C VAL A 878 5.12 2.51 15.50
N PRO A 879 5.09 1.46 16.34
CA PRO A 879 3.96 0.52 16.35
C PRO A 879 2.59 1.13 16.70
N PRO A 880 2.45 2.06 17.68
CA PRO A 880 1.19 2.77 17.90
C PRO A 880 0.64 3.48 16.65
N TRP A 881 1.50 4.13 15.85
CA TRP A 881 1.11 4.78 14.60
C TRP A 881 0.65 3.78 13.54
N ALA A 882 1.33 2.65 13.40
CA ALA A 882 0.94 1.59 12.48
C ALA A 882 -0.42 0.97 12.85
N CYS A 883 -0.68 0.73 14.13
CA CYS A 883 -1.98 0.27 14.61
C CYS A 883 -3.08 1.33 14.41
N ALA A 884 -2.76 2.62 14.58
CA ALA A 884 -3.70 3.70 14.31
C ALA A 884 -4.06 3.81 12.82
N PHE A 885 -3.09 3.67 11.90
CA PHE A 885 -3.33 3.57 10.46
C PHE A 885 -4.28 2.41 10.12
N ALA A 886 -4.01 1.22 10.67
CA ALA A 886 -4.81 0.03 10.42
C ALA A 886 -6.27 0.21 10.90
N LEU A 887 -6.47 0.71 12.12
CA LEU A 887 -7.83 0.95 12.63
C LEU A 887 -8.56 2.03 11.83
N ALA A 888 -7.89 3.13 11.46
CA ALA A 888 -8.48 4.23 10.69
C ALA A 888 -8.99 3.75 9.31
N MET A 889 -8.26 2.85 8.64
CA MET A 889 -8.68 2.30 7.35
C MET A 889 -9.80 1.25 7.49
N ILE A 890 -9.80 0.45 8.56
CA ILE A 890 -10.89 -0.50 8.85
C ILE A 890 -12.19 0.25 9.18
N THR A 891 -12.15 1.23 10.10
CA THR A 891 -13.34 2.00 10.49
C THR A 891 -13.89 2.84 9.35
N ALA A 892 -13.03 3.42 8.51
CA ALA A 892 -13.46 4.15 7.31
C ALA A 892 -14.16 3.24 6.29
N THR A 893 -13.63 2.03 6.08
CA THR A 893 -14.22 1.05 5.14
C THR A 893 -15.58 0.55 5.62
N LEU A 894 -15.72 0.28 6.92
CA LEU A 894 -17.00 -0.12 7.52
C LEU A 894 -18.02 1.03 7.55
N SER A 895 -17.58 2.28 7.77
CA SER A 895 -18.46 3.47 7.75
C SER A 895 -19.00 3.77 6.35
N ASP A 896 -18.18 3.70 5.29
CA ASP A 896 -18.66 3.80 3.90
C ASP A 896 -19.64 2.65 3.55
N TRP A 897 -19.36 1.42 4.01
CA TRP A 897 -20.21 0.25 3.72
C TRP A 897 -21.59 0.33 4.39
N LEU A 898 -21.63 0.69 5.68
CA LEU A 898 -22.88 0.77 6.46
C LEU A 898 -23.61 2.11 6.31
N ARG A 899 -22.97 3.13 5.72
CA ARG A 899 -23.47 4.52 5.58
C ARG A 899 -23.91 5.18 6.90
N LEU A 900 -23.36 4.70 8.01
CA LEU A 900 -23.51 5.28 9.35
C LEU A 900 -22.19 5.95 9.71
N ARG A 901 -22.24 7.21 10.14
CA ARG A 901 -21.03 7.96 10.52
C ARG A 901 -20.92 8.16 12.02
N PHE A 902 -22.00 8.57 12.70
CA PHE A 902 -21.98 8.82 14.14
C PHE A 902 -21.45 7.64 14.98
N VAL A 903 -21.90 6.41 14.71
CA VAL A 903 -21.43 5.19 15.42
C VAL A 903 -19.92 4.97 15.24
N PHE A 904 -19.41 5.21 14.03
CA PHE A 904 -18.01 5.04 13.68
C PHE A 904 -17.12 6.20 14.17
N VAL A 905 -17.69 7.33 14.59
CA VAL A 905 -17.01 8.35 15.40
C VAL A 905 -16.97 7.95 16.88
N LEU A 906 -18.09 7.46 17.43
CA LEU A 906 -18.18 7.13 18.85
C LEU A 906 -17.24 5.99 19.27
N ILE A 907 -17.16 4.91 18.50
CA ILE A 907 -16.35 3.73 18.87
C ILE A 907 -14.86 4.08 19.05
N PRO A 908 -14.16 4.72 18.09
CA PRO A 908 -12.75 5.08 18.29
C PRO A 908 -12.59 6.21 19.32
N THR A 909 -13.56 7.10 19.47
CA THR A 909 -13.53 8.13 20.52
C THR A 909 -13.58 7.49 21.93
N ALA A 910 -14.35 6.41 22.12
CA ALA A 910 -14.36 5.64 23.35
C ALA A 910 -13.04 4.87 23.60
N ILE A 911 -12.42 4.33 22.55
CA ILE A 911 -11.09 3.70 22.63
C ILE A 911 -10.02 4.72 23.07
N SER A 912 -10.05 5.94 22.50
CA SER A 912 -9.19 7.05 22.91
C SER A 912 -9.39 7.41 24.38
N LEU A 913 -10.65 7.58 24.79
CA LEU A 913 -11.02 7.91 26.17
C LEU A 913 -10.49 6.87 27.16
N ALA A 914 -10.63 5.59 26.86
CA ALA A 914 -10.08 4.51 27.67
C ALA A 914 -8.54 4.58 27.77
N GLY A 915 -7.84 4.83 26.66
CA GLY A 915 -6.39 5.01 26.65
C GLY A 915 -5.91 6.14 27.57
N PHE A 916 -6.50 7.34 27.44
CA PHE A 916 -6.14 8.48 28.30
C PHE A 916 -6.54 8.28 29.77
N ILE A 917 -7.64 7.58 30.07
CA ILE A 917 -8.01 7.23 31.46
C ILE A 917 -7.00 6.26 32.08
N ILE A 918 -6.55 5.24 31.34
CA ILE A 918 -5.54 4.30 31.84
C ILE A 918 -4.22 5.04 32.12
N LEU A 919 -3.79 5.94 31.22
CA LEU A 919 -2.59 6.75 31.40
C LEU A 919 -2.69 7.76 32.57
N LEU A 920 -3.90 8.22 32.91
CA LEU A 920 -4.15 9.09 34.06
C LEU A 920 -4.09 8.35 35.40
N VAL A 921 -4.48 7.07 35.44
CA VAL A 921 -4.65 6.30 36.68
C VAL A 921 -3.48 5.36 36.97
N VAL A 922 -2.91 4.73 35.95
CA VAL A 922 -1.89 3.68 36.11
C VAL A 922 -0.50 4.27 35.97
N HIS A 923 0.18 4.47 37.11
CA HIS A 923 1.56 4.96 37.13
C HIS A 923 2.62 3.88 37.36
N ASP A 924 2.23 2.69 37.86
CA ASP A 924 3.17 1.69 38.39
C ASP A 924 3.46 0.52 37.42
N ASN A 925 2.85 0.50 36.22
CA ASN A 925 3.01 -0.58 35.24
C ASN A 925 3.35 -0.05 33.83
N ASN A 926 4.63 -0.13 33.49
CA ASN A 926 5.21 0.33 32.23
C ASN A 926 4.58 -0.35 30.99
N HIS A 927 4.24 -1.64 31.07
CA HIS A 927 3.63 -2.37 29.96
C HIS A 927 2.20 -1.91 29.70
N LEU A 928 1.43 -1.65 30.75
CA LEU A 928 0.04 -1.18 30.62
C LEU A 928 -0.02 0.27 30.13
N GLN A 929 0.91 1.13 30.56
CA GLN A 929 1.09 2.48 29.99
C GLN A 929 1.44 2.43 28.50
N TYR A 930 2.40 1.58 28.10
CA TYR A 930 2.74 1.41 26.69
C TYR A 930 1.54 0.91 25.88
N GLY A 931 0.77 -0.06 26.38
CA GLY A 931 -0.48 -0.51 25.75
C GLY A 931 -1.53 0.60 25.63
N ALA A 932 -1.66 1.46 26.63
CA ALA A 932 -2.60 2.59 26.59
C ALA A 932 -2.22 3.67 25.56
N LEU A 933 -0.93 3.82 25.20
CA LEU A 933 -0.50 4.67 24.09
C LEU A 933 -1.01 4.18 22.73
N PHE A 934 -1.21 2.87 22.52
CA PHE A 934 -1.85 2.36 21.30
C PHE A 934 -3.31 2.79 21.26
N LEU A 935 -4.05 2.62 22.36
CA LEU A 935 -5.47 2.99 22.45
C LEU A 935 -5.68 4.50 22.20
N ALA A 936 -4.84 5.35 22.78
CA ALA A 936 -4.87 6.80 22.56
C ALA A 936 -4.63 7.17 21.08
N ALA A 937 -3.60 6.60 20.44
CA ALA A 937 -3.29 6.80 19.02
C ALA A 937 -4.42 6.32 18.11
N MET A 938 -4.82 5.05 18.29
CA MET A 938 -5.82 4.36 17.49
C MET A 938 -7.16 5.08 17.55
N GLY A 939 -7.59 5.49 18.74
CA GLY A 939 -8.86 6.17 18.92
C GLY A 939 -8.91 7.58 18.31
N THR A 940 -7.91 8.42 18.62
CA THR A 940 -7.87 9.82 18.13
C THR A 940 -7.75 9.89 16.61
N TYR A 941 -6.76 9.24 16.02
CA TYR A 941 -6.47 9.34 14.58
C TYR A 941 -7.46 8.58 13.69
N SER A 942 -8.25 7.65 14.25
CA SER A 942 -9.38 7.03 13.51
C SER A 942 -10.64 7.87 13.50
N ALA A 943 -11.01 8.53 14.61
CA ALA A 943 -12.24 9.31 14.69
C ALA A 943 -12.16 10.65 13.91
N MET A 944 -10.99 11.29 13.91
CA MET A 944 -10.76 12.57 13.22
C MET A 944 -11.18 12.64 11.75
N PRO A 945 -10.67 11.77 10.84
CA PRO A 945 -11.05 11.83 9.43
C PRO A 945 -12.53 11.55 9.21
N ILE A 946 -13.19 10.84 10.12
CA ILE A 946 -14.63 10.59 10.06
C ILE A 946 -15.41 11.86 10.42
N ILE A 947 -15.02 12.59 11.47
CA ILE A 947 -15.61 13.90 11.80
C ILE A 947 -15.45 14.90 10.65
N VAL A 948 -14.24 15.01 10.10
CA VAL A 948 -13.92 15.96 9.03
C VAL A 948 -14.69 15.60 7.75
N CYS A 949 -14.71 14.33 7.35
CA CYS A 949 -15.50 13.87 6.21
C CYS A 949 -17.00 14.09 6.42
N TRP A 950 -17.53 13.69 7.59
CA TRP A 950 -18.97 13.75 7.90
C TRP A 950 -19.52 15.16 7.76
N PHE A 951 -18.82 16.13 8.35
CA PHE A 951 -19.18 17.54 8.25
C PHE A 951 -19.01 18.08 6.82
N ASN A 952 -17.84 17.91 6.19
CA ASN A 952 -17.55 18.54 4.89
C ASN A 952 -18.42 17.99 3.75
N THR A 953 -18.75 16.71 3.78
CA THR A 953 -19.65 16.08 2.80
C THR A 953 -21.13 16.39 3.07
N ASN A 954 -21.50 16.81 4.28
CA ASN A 954 -22.85 17.29 4.59
C ASN A 954 -23.10 18.72 4.09
N LEU A 955 -22.05 19.56 3.93
CA LEU A 955 -22.17 20.88 3.31
C LEU A 955 -22.41 20.78 1.80
N GLY A 956 -23.24 21.67 1.23
CA GLY A 956 -23.59 21.71 -0.18
C GLY A 956 -23.11 23.00 -0.86
N GLY A 957 -22.74 22.91 -2.14
CA GLY A 957 -22.27 24.03 -2.94
C GLY A 957 -20.86 24.56 -2.61
N HIS A 958 -20.19 25.16 -3.60
CA HIS A 958 -18.79 25.63 -3.49
C HIS A 958 -18.56 26.71 -2.43
N HIS A 959 -19.58 27.48 -2.06
CA HIS A 959 -19.45 28.59 -1.09
C HIS A 959 -19.40 28.07 0.34
N ARG A 960 -20.45 27.34 0.76
CA ARG A 960 -20.54 26.77 2.10
C ARG A 960 -19.46 25.72 2.35
N ARG A 961 -19.11 24.90 1.35
CA ARG A 961 -17.94 23.99 1.43
C ARG A 961 -16.63 24.73 1.69
N ALA A 962 -16.25 25.70 0.85
CA ALA A 962 -14.96 26.38 0.97
C ALA A 962 -14.77 27.06 2.34
N VAL A 963 -15.79 27.79 2.80
CA VAL A 963 -15.78 28.50 4.09
C VAL A 963 -15.92 27.54 5.27
N GLY A 964 -16.83 26.56 5.18
CA GLY A 964 -17.08 25.60 6.26
C GLY A 964 -15.90 24.68 6.51
N THR A 965 -15.27 24.14 5.46
CA THR A 965 -14.04 23.31 5.58
C THR A 965 -12.92 24.09 6.25
N ALA A 966 -12.65 25.32 5.78
CA ALA A 966 -11.61 26.17 6.35
C ALA A 966 -11.93 26.61 7.79
N PHE A 967 -13.20 26.86 8.12
CA PHE A 967 -13.58 27.14 9.50
C PHE A 967 -13.41 25.92 10.41
N GLN A 968 -13.86 24.73 9.99
CA GLN A 968 -13.71 23.52 10.82
C GLN A 968 -12.23 23.25 11.12
N VAL A 969 -11.38 23.29 10.09
CA VAL A 969 -9.94 23.00 10.22
C VAL A 969 -9.23 24.13 10.96
N GLY A 970 -9.43 25.39 10.58
CA GLY A 970 -8.87 26.56 11.27
C GLY A 970 -9.27 26.65 12.74
N PHE A 971 -10.56 26.54 13.08
CA PHE A 971 -11.03 26.55 14.47
C PHE A 971 -10.48 25.36 15.27
N GLY A 972 -10.40 24.18 14.64
CA GLY A 972 -9.73 23.02 15.25
C GLY A 972 -8.28 23.32 15.61
N ASN A 973 -7.50 23.93 14.71
CA ASN A 973 -6.08 24.18 14.94
C ASN A 973 -5.74 25.10 16.14
N ILE A 974 -6.72 25.83 16.69
CA ILE A 974 -6.59 26.49 18.01
C ILE A 974 -6.20 25.48 19.12
N GLY A 975 -6.63 24.23 19.00
CA GLY A 975 -6.28 23.16 19.93
C GLY A 975 -4.78 22.81 19.94
N GLY A 976 -4.02 23.16 18.90
CA GLY A 976 -2.56 23.06 18.89
C GLY A 976 -1.90 24.02 19.89
N ILE A 977 -2.46 25.23 20.05
CA ILE A 977 -2.01 26.20 21.05
C ILE A 977 -2.20 25.63 22.46
N ILE A 978 -3.33 24.95 22.70
CA ILE A 978 -3.63 24.32 23.99
C ILE A 978 -2.72 23.11 24.24
N ALA A 979 -2.49 22.27 23.22
CA ALA A 979 -1.67 21.06 23.32
C ALA A 979 -0.22 21.37 23.73
N VAL A 980 0.39 22.42 23.17
CA VAL A 980 1.77 22.85 23.53
C VAL A 980 1.93 23.16 25.03
N PHE A 981 0.87 23.65 25.69
CA PHE A 981 0.89 23.96 27.13
C PHE A 981 0.23 22.89 28.02
N ALA A 982 -0.27 21.79 27.47
CA ALA A 982 -0.95 20.75 28.24
C ALA A 982 0.01 19.86 29.05
N PHE A 983 1.24 19.64 28.56
CA PHE A 983 2.23 18.74 29.17
C PHE A 983 3.53 19.49 29.50
N LEU A 984 3.60 20.13 30.68
CA LEU A 984 4.75 20.91 31.13
C LEU A 984 5.73 20.06 31.98
N ALA A 985 7.02 20.37 31.93
CA ALA A 985 8.05 19.63 32.68
C ALA A 985 7.81 19.58 34.20
N LYS A 986 7.25 20.65 34.78
CA LYS A 986 6.90 20.74 36.21
C LYS A 986 5.90 19.68 36.68
N ASP A 987 5.11 19.12 35.75
CA ASP A 987 4.04 18.16 36.04
C ASP A 987 4.54 16.70 35.87
N ALA A 988 5.81 16.50 35.51
CA ALA A 988 6.46 15.21 35.41
C ALA A 988 6.63 14.54 36.79
N PRO A 989 6.69 13.19 36.88
CA PRO A 989 6.52 12.22 35.79
C PRO A 989 5.04 11.86 35.52
N LYS A 990 4.09 12.34 36.33
CA LYS A 990 2.69 11.86 36.31
C LYS A 990 1.77 12.60 35.34
N TYR A 991 2.10 13.82 34.91
CA TYR A 991 1.39 14.62 33.89
C TYR A 991 -0.14 14.73 34.04
N ILE A 992 -0.64 14.63 35.28
CA ILE A 992 -2.08 14.62 35.63
C ILE A 992 -2.89 15.75 34.97
N PRO A 993 -2.40 17.02 34.89
CA PRO A 993 -3.12 18.10 34.22
C PRO A 993 -3.31 17.85 32.72
N GLY A 994 -2.26 17.39 32.01
CA GLY A 994 -2.30 17.14 30.57
C GLY A 994 -3.27 16.03 30.19
N TYR A 995 -3.27 14.95 30.96
CA TYR A 995 -4.26 13.87 30.81
C TYR A 995 -5.70 14.34 31.05
N SER A 996 -5.91 15.13 32.10
CA SER A 996 -7.23 15.67 32.46
C SER A 996 -7.77 16.61 31.36
N ILE A 997 -6.88 17.41 30.76
CA ILE A 997 -7.19 18.25 29.59
C ILE A 997 -7.61 17.35 28.41
N CYS A 998 -6.82 16.34 28.06
CA CYS A 998 -7.14 15.43 26.95
C CYS A 998 -8.51 14.76 27.12
N ILE A 999 -8.80 14.20 28.29
CA ILE A 999 -10.09 13.57 28.62
C ILE A 999 -11.25 14.55 28.50
N ALA A 1000 -11.09 15.77 29.01
CA ALA A 1000 -12.14 16.80 28.94
C ALA A 1000 -12.44 17.23 27.49
N PHE A 1001 -11.42 17.39 26.65
CA PHE A 1001 -11.63 17.73 25.24
C PHE A 1001 -12.23 16.58 24.42
N ILE A 1002 -11.88 15.31 24.73
CA ILE A 1002 -12.58 14.13 24.18
C ILE A 1002 -14.07 14.18 24.51
N ALA A 1003 -14.43 14.48 25.77
CA ALA A 1003 -15.83 14.62 26.18
C ALA A 1003 -16.55 15.77 25.44
N VAL A 1004 -15.89 16.90 25.22
CA VAL A 1004 -16.41 18.00 24.37
C VAL A 1004 -16.69 17.51 22.94
N SER A 1005 -15.80 16.71 22.35
CA SER A 1005 -16.05 16.13 21.01
C SER A 1005 -17.25 15.18 21.03
N VAL A 1006 -17.37 14.28 22.01
CA VAL A 1006 -18.53 13.36 22.12
C VAL A 1006 -19.85 14.13 22.20
N ILE A 1007 -19.89 15.20 23.01
CA ILE A 1007 -21.07 16.07 23.14
C ILE A 1007 -21.37 16.77 21.81
N ALA A 1008 -20.37 17.41 21.17
CA ALA A 1008 -20.55 18.11 19.90
C ALA A 1008 -21.03 17.19 18.77
N ASN A 1009 -20.45 15.98 18.65
CA ASN A 1009 -20.89 14.98 17.69
C ASN A 1009 -22.33 14.51 17.95
N THR A 1010 -22.73 14.37 19.22
CA THR A 1010 -24.09 13.98 19.59
C THR A 1010 -25.10 15.09 19.29
N VAL A 1011 -24.75 16.35 19.58
CA VAL A 1011 -25.57 17.53 19.22
C VAL A 1011 -25.73 17.64 17.70
N TYR A 1012 -24.65 17.44 16.94
CA TYR A 1012 -24.70 17.42 15.48
C TYR A 1012 -25.60 16.30 14.96
N PHE A 1013 -25.41 15.06 15.43
CA PHE A 1013 -26.26 13.91 15.07
C PHE A 1013 -27.75 14.17 15.31
N LEU A 1014 -28.10 14.66 16.51
CA LEU A 1014 -29.49 14.92 16.88
C LEU A 1014 -30.08 16.07 16.07
N GLY A 1015 -29.37 17.19 15.93
CA GLY A 1015 -29.84 18.35 15.17
C GLY A 1015 -30.00 18.05 13.68
N VAL A 1016 -29.07 17.30 13.08
CA VAL A 1016 -29.15 16.86 11.68
C VAL A 1016 -30.26 15.82 11.47
N SER A 1017 -30.45 14.89 12.41
CA SER A 1017 -31.55 13.91 12.37
C SER A 1017 -32.92 14.59 12.52
N TRP A 1018 -33.01 15.62 13.36
CA TRP A 1018 -34.20 16.45 13.52
C TRP A 1018 -34.46 17.31 12.28
N GLU A 1019 -33.45 17.95 11.69
CA GLU A 1019 -33.61 18.77 10.48
C GLU A 1019 -34.11 17.92 9.30
N ASN A 1020 -33.58 16.71 9.12
CA ASN A 1020 -34.09 15.73 8.15
C ASN A 1020 -35.58 15.40 8.41
N ARG A 1021 -35.96 14.99 9.63
CA ARG A 1021 -37.36 14.68 9.99
C ARG A 1021 -38.30 15.87 9.79
N ARG A 1022 -37.83 17.10 10.06
CA ARG A 1022 -38.59 18.34 9.86
C ARG A 1022 -38.80 18.61 8.37
N ARG A 1023 -37.79 18.38 7.52
CA ARG A 1023 -37.91 18.47 6.06
C ARG A 1023 -38.90 17.45 5.52
N ASP A 1024 -38.81 16.19 5.96
CA ASP A 1024 -39.76 15.12 5.59
C ASP A 1024 -41.21 15.53 5.93
N ALA A 1025 -41.46 16.07 7.14
CA ALA A 1025 -42.78 16.51 7.57
C ALA A 1025 -43.31 17.74 6.81
N LEU A 1026 -42.46 18.74 6.52
CA LEU A 1026 -42.86 19.94 5.76
C LEU A 1026 -43.07 19.63 4.27
N GLN A 1027 -42.31 18.68 3.71
CA GLN A 1027 -42.50 18.18 2.34
C GLN A 1027 -43.82 17.41 2.21
N ALA A 1028 -44.19 16.60 3.21
CA ALA A 1028 -45.51 15.95 3.28
C ALA A 1028 -46.69 16.95 3.46
N GLN A 1029 -46.41 18.22 3.80
CA GLN A 1029 -47.39 19.29 3.95
C GLN A 1029 -47.44 20.24 2.73
N GLY A 1030 -46.73 19.95 1.64
CA GLY A 1030 -46.72 20.79 0.42
C GLY A 1030 -46.00 22.14 0.59
N ALA A 1031 -45.25 22.34 1.69
CA ALA A 1031 -44.67 23.64 2.05
C ALA A 1031 -43.58 24.15 1.08
N TYR A 1032 -43.21 23.36 0.07
CA TYR A 1032 -42.12 23.62 -0.88
C TYR A 1032 -42.56 23.58 -2.35
N ASP A 1033 -43.87 23.48 -2.62
CA ASP A 1033 -44.42 23.31 -3.97
C ASP A 1033 -44.34 24.59 -4.81
N GLY A 1034 -44.16 25.75 -4.16
CA GLY A 1034 -43.97 27.05 -4.82
C GLY A 1034 -42.52 27.43 -5.15
N LEU A 1035 -41.53 26.57 -4.85
CA LEU A 1035 -40.11 26.86 -5.13
C LEU A 1035 -39.70 26.38 -6.52
N SER A 1036 -39.18 27.30 -7.35
CA SER A 1036 -38.64 26.96 -8.67
C SER A 1036 -37.46 25.99 -8.56
N GLN A 1037 -37.31 25.11 -9.56
CA GLN A 1037 -36.15 24.21 -9.66
C GLN A 1037 -34.82 24.98 -9.64
N ASP A 1038 -34.77 26.20 -10.18
CA ASP A 1038 -33.56 27.03 -10.14
C ASP A 1038 -33.30 27.67 -8.77
N GLU A 1039 -34.34 27.91 -7.96
CA GLU A 1039 -34.19 28.34 -6.57
C GLU A 1039 -33.72 27.19 -5.70
N LYS A 1040 -34.29 25.99 -5.89
CA LYS A 1040 -33.82 24.74 -5.26
C LYS A 1040 -32.36 24.45 -5.58
N LYS A 1041 -31.92 24.62 -6.84
CA LYS A 1041 -30.51 24.51 -7.26
C LYS A 1041 -29.60 25.50 -6.53
N ARG A 1042 -30.02 26.77 -6.33
CA ARG A 1042 -29.22 27.80 -5.64
C ARG A 1042 -29.02 27.55 -4.14
N MET A 1043 -29.89 26.78 -3.49
CA MET A 1043 -29.88 26.60 -2.03
C MET A 1043 -28.86 25.58 -1.49
N GLY A 1044 -28.26 24.72 -2.32
CA GLY A 1044 -27.24 23.76 -1.87
C GLY A 1044 -27.76 22.81 -0.78
N ASP A 1045 -27.08 22.70 0.36
CA ASP A 1045 -27.54 21.88 1.50
C ASP A 1045 -28.81 22.43 2.20
N LEU A 1046 -29.17 23.69 1.93
CA LEU A 1046 -30.42 24.30 2.39
C LEU A 1046 -31.62 23.92 1.51
N ASN A 1047 -31.41 23.24 0.37
CA ASN A 1047 -32.48 22.72 -0.47
C ASN A 1047 -33.36 21.74 0.34
N PRO A 1048 -34.70 21.92 0.38
CA PRO A 1048 -35.61 21.00 1.06
C PRO A 1048 -35.46 19.52 0.69
N ASP A 1049 -35.09 19.23 -0.56
CA ASP A 1049 -34.90 17.87 -1.06
C ASP A 1049 -33.56 17.25 -0.63
N TYR A 1050 -32.60 18.07 -0.19
CA TYR A 1050 -31.31 17.58 0.33
C TYR A 1050 -31.48 16.89 1.68
N ARG A 1051 -30.93 15.67 1.80
CA ARG A 1051 -30.83 14.91 3.06
C ARG A 1051 -29.38 14.82 3.51
N TYR A 1052 -29.16 15.13 4.78
CA TYR A 1052 -27.85 15.03 5.44
C TYR A 1052 -27.58 13.62 5.95
N PHE A 1053 -26.33 13.19 5.94
CA PHE A 1053 -25.91 11.89 6.48
C PHE A 1053 -25.88 11.90 8.02
N ARG A 1054 -26.23 10.76 8.61
CA ARG A 1054 -26.33 10.50 10.05
C ARG A 1054 -25.11 9.74 10.59
#